data_AF-A0AB72XFE3-F1
#
_entry.id   AF-A0AB72XFE3-F1
#
_cell.length_a   1.000
_cell.length_b   1.000
_cell.length_c   1.000
_cell.angle_alpha   90.00
_cell.angle_beta   90.00
_cell.angle_gamma   90.00
#
_symmetry.space_group_name_H-M   'P 1'
#
loop_
_entity.id
_entity.type
_entity.pdbx_description
1 polymer ?
#
loop_
_entity_poly.entity_id
_entity_poly.type
_entity_poly.pdbx_seq_one_letter_code
_entity_poly.pdbx_strand_id
1 'polypeptide(L)'
;MAVVDDLAPGMDSSPPSEDYGRQPPQDLAAEQSVLGGMLLSKDAIADVLERLRPGDFYRPAHQNVYDAILDLYGRGEPADAVTVAAELDRRGLLRRIGGAPYLHTLISTVPTAANAGYYASIVAEKALLRRLVEAGTRVVQYGYAGAEGADVAEVVDRAQAEIYDVADRRLSEDFVALEDLLQPTMDEIDAIASSGGLARGVATGFTELDEVTNGLHPGQMVIVAARPGVGKSTLGLDFMRSCSIRHRMASVIFSLEMSKSEIVMRLLSAEAKIKLSDMRSGRMSDDDWTRLARRMSEISEAPLFIDDSPNLTMMEIRAKARRLRQKANLKLIVVDYLQLMTSGKKYESRQVEVSEFSRHLKLLAKELEVPVVAISQLNRGPEQRTDKKPMLADLRESGCLTASTRILRADTGAEVAFGELMRSGERPMVWSLDERLRMVARPMINVFPSGRKEVFRLRLASGREVEATGSHPFMKFEGWTPLAQLKVGDRIAAPRRVPEPIDTQRMPESELISLARMIGDGSCLKNQPIRYEPVDEANLAAVTVSAAHSDGAAIRDDYLAARVPSLRPARQRLPRGRCTPIAAWLAGLGLFTKRSHEKCVPEAVFRAPNDQVALFLRHLWSAGGSVRWDATNGQGRVYYGSTSRRLIDDVAQLLLRVGIFSWITHAPKLGGHDSWRLHIRGAKDQVRFLRHVGVHGAEAVAAQEMLRQLKGPVRNPNLDSAPKKVWAQVGNRLSAKQMMDIQLHEPTMWKHSPSRSRPHRAEARIEDRAIHELARGDAYWDTVVEITSIGDQHVFDGTVSGTHNFVANGISLHNSLEQDADVVILLHRPDAFDRDDPRGGEADFILAKHRNGPTKTVTVAHQLHLSRFANMAR
;
A
#
# COMPACT_ATOMS: atom_id res chain seq x y z
N MET A 1 -15.30 22.72 -74.05
CA MET A 1 -15.62 21.40 -74.61
C MET A 1 -14.88 20.38 -73.78
N ALA A 2 -15.61 19.68 -72.90
CA ALA A 2 -15.12 18.54 -72.15
C ALA A 2 -15.36 17.28 -72.97
N VAL A 3 -14.38 16.38 -73.01
CA VAL A 3 -14.41 15.05 -73.63
C VAL A 3 -13.86 14.15 -72.53
N VAL A 4 -14.65 13.49 -71.68
CA VAL A 4 -15.51 12.31 -71.87
C VAL A 4 -14.78 11.20 -72.63
N ASP A 5 -14.29 10.21 -71.88
CA ASP A 5 -14.49 8.82 -72.31
C ASP A 5 -14.68 7.90 -71.10
N ASP A 6 -15.66 7.03 -71.26
CA ASP A 6 -16.41 6.31 -70.24
C ASP A 6 -16.41 4.82 -70.63
N LEU A 7 -16.46 3.93 -69.62
CA LEU A 7 -17.00 2.55 -69.65
C LEU A 7 -16.16 1.35 -70.18
N ALA A 8 -16.04 0.37 -69.26
CA ALA A 8 -15.69 -1.07 -69.38
C ALA A 8 -16.58 -1.86 -70.39
N PRO A 9 -16.34 -3.16 -70.77
CA PRO A 9 -16.05 -4.32 -69.88
C PRO A 9 -15.23 -5.52 -70.44
N GLY A 10 -14.83 -6.47 -69.58
CA GLY A 10 -14.38 -7.82 -69.99
C GLY A 10 -13.66 -8.62 -68.89
N MET A 11 -14.35 -9.60 -68.30
CA MET A 11 -13.91 -10.53 -67.24
C MET A 11 -12.81 -11.51 -67.69
N ASP A 12 -11.82 -11.79 -66.82
CA ASP A 12 -11.59 -13.12 -66.22
C ASP A 12 -10.33 -13.13 -65.33
N SER A 13 -10.51 -13.06 -64.01
CA SER A 13 -9.55 -13.65 -63.07
C SER A 13 -10.31 -13.97 -61.78
N SER A 14 -10.73 -15.22 -61.66
CA SER A 14 -11.23 -15.79 -60.41
C SER A 14 -10.28 -15.44 -59.25
N PRO A 15 -10.78 -15.05 -58.06
CA PRO A 15 -9.91 -14.83 -56.92
C PRO A 15 -9.20 -16.14 -56.55
N PRO A 16 -7.93 -16.09 -56.12
CA PRO A 16 -7.19 -17.28 -55.74
C PRO A 16 -7.91 -17.97 -54.56
N SER A 17 -8.09 -19.27 -54.69
CA SER A 17 -8.67 -20.15 -53.67
C SER A 17 -7.99 -19.97 -52.31
N GLU A 18 -8.81 -19.78 -51.27
CA GLU A 18 -8.41 -19.70 -49.87
C GLU A 18 -7.64 -20.95 -49.43
N ASP A 19 -6.35 -20.78 -49.11
CA ASP A 19 -5.50 -21.83 -48.55
C ASP A 19 -5.48 -21.68 -47.00
N TYR A 20 -6.47 -22.29 -46.31
CA TYR A 20 -6.59 -22.31 -44.84
C TYR A 20 -5.55 -23.23 -44.15
N GLY A 21 -4.34 -23.36 -44.70
CA GLY A 21 -3.36 -24.40 -44.34
C GLY A 21 -2.10 -23.96 -43.59
N ARG A 22 -2.01 -22.76 -43.03
CA ARG A 22 -0.78 -22.34 -42.32
C ARG A 22 -0.73 -22.90 -40.89
N GLN A 23 0.10 -23.91 -40.67
CA GLN A 23 0.42 -24.39 -39.32
C GLN A 23 1.19 -23.31 -38.52
N PRO A 24 0.89 -23.12 -37.22
CA PRO A 24 1.66 -22.21 -36.37
C PRO A 24 3.15 -22.57 -36.34
N PRO A 25 4.07 -21.59 -36.30
CA PRO A 25 5.51 -21.85 -36.24
C PRO A 25 5.91 -22.83 -35.14
N GLN A 26 6.53 -23.94 -35.50
CA GLN A 26 6.91 -25.00 -34.57
C GLN A 26 8.16 -25.75 -35.06
N ASP A 27 8.87 -26.39 -34.12
CA ASP A 27 9.93 -27.35 -34.43
C ASP A 27 9.87 -28.49 -33.41
N LEU A 28 9.21 -29.58 -33.81
CA LEU A 28 8.98 -30.71 -32.92
C LEU A 28 10.25 -31.50 -32.62
N ALA A 29 11.20 -31.53 -33.56
CA ALA A 29 12.47 -32.22 -33.37
C ALA A 29 13.33 -31.48 -32.33
N ALA A 30 13.34 -30.14 -32.38
CA ALA A 30 13.98 -29.31 -31.37
C ALA A 30 13.32 -29.49 -29.99
N GLU A 31 11.98 -29.47 -29.90
CA GLU A 31 11.28 -29.72 -28.63
C GLU A 31 11.60 -31.08 -28.03
N GLN A 32 11.63 -32.13 -28.84
CA GLN A 32 12.00 -33.48 -28.38
C GLN A 32 13.46 -33.54 -27.92
N SER A 33 14.36 -32.86 -28.64
CA SER A 33 15.79 -32.79 -28.31
C SER A 33 16.07 -32.03 -27.02
N VAL A 34 15.29 -30.98 -26.74
CA VAL A 34 15.35 -30.26 -25.46
C VAL A 34 14.94 -31.17 -24.31
N LEU A 35 13.75 -31.76 -24.38
CA LEU A 35 13.23 -32.60 -23.30
C LEU A 35 14.07 -33.84 -23.05
N GLY A 36 14.54 -34.50 -24.10
CA GLY A 36 15.42 -35.65 -23.95
C GLY A 36 16.80 -35.27 -23.40
N GLY A 37 17.32 -34.07 -23.72
CA GLY A 37 18.57 -33.56 -23.16
C GLY A 37 18.44 -33.30 -21.66
N MET A 38 17.31 -32.73 -21.24
CA MET A 38 16.96 -32.52 -19.83
C MET A 38 16.80 -33.84 -19.05
N LEU A 39 16.25 -34.88 -19.67
CA LEU A 39 16.13 -36.22 -19.06
C LEU A 39 17.49 -36.96 -18.95
N LEU A 40 18.49 -36.56 -19.74
CA LEU A 40 19.82 -37.16 -19.78
C LEU A 40 20.80 -36.49 -18.83
N SER A 41 20.71 -35.17 -18.64
CA SER A 41 21.65 -34.40 -17.84
C SER A 41 20.98 -33.31 -17.03
N LYS A 42 21.37 -33.20 -15.76
CA LYS A 42 20.95 -32.13 -14.85
C LYS A 42 21.42 -30.75 -15.33
N ASP A 43 22.61 -30.66 -15.92
CA ASP A 43 23.16 -29.38 -16.38
C ASP A 43 22.36 -28.83 -17.56
N ALA A 44 21.87 -29.73 -18.44
CA ALA A 44 20.98 -29.35 -19.54
C ALA A 44 19.64 -28.77 -19.02
N ILE A 45 19.17 -29.15 -17.84
CA ILE A 45 17.96 -28.56 -17.23
C ILE A 45 18.21 -27.08 -16.91
N ALA A 46 19.39 -26.75 -16.36
CA ALA A 46 19.74 -25.38 -16.01
C ALA A 46 19.81 -24.49 -17.27
N ASP A 47 20.53 -24.93 -18.30
CA ASP A 47 20.69 -24.18 -19.56
C ASP A 47 19.36 -23.92 -20.28
N VAL A 48 18.44 -24.88 -20.22
CA VAL A 48 17.11 -24.77 -20.84
C VAL A 48 16.19 -23.88 -20.01
N LEU A 49 16.24 -23.97 -18.68
CA LEU A 49 15.42 -23.17 -17.77
C LEU A 49 15.62 -21.66 -17.97
N GLU A 50 16.84 -21.23 -18.27
CA GLU A 50 17.15 -19.82 -18.58
C GLU A 50 16.43 -19.30 -19.84
N ARG A 51 16.10 -20.18 -20.78
CA ARG A 51 15.68 -19.82 -22.14
C ARG A 51 14.22 -20.12 -22.44
N LEU A 52 13.62 -21.10 -21.77
CA LEU A 52 12.27 -21.58 -22.06
C LEU A 52 11.36 -21.59 -20.83
N ARG A 53 10.09 -21.26 -21.08
CA ARG A 53 8.98 -21.44 -20.13
C ARG A 53 8.07 -22.57 -20.63
N PRO A 54 7.22 -23.14 -19.76
CA PRO A 54 6.31 -24.22 -20.16
C PRO A 54 5.43 -23.86 -21.37
N GLY A 55 4.93 -22.62 -21.43
CA GLY A 55 4.12 -22.13 -22.55
C GLY A 55 4.85 -21.93 -23.88
N ASP A 56 6.18 -22.09 -23.92
CA ASP A 56 6.97 -21.95 -25.16
C ASP A 56 7.00 -23.24 -26.00
N PHE A 57 6.58 -24.39 -25.48
CA PHE A 57 6.42 -25.61 -26.29
C PHE A 57 5.09 -25.57 -27.06
N TYR A 58 5.10 -25.96 -28.33
CA TYR A 58 3.90 -26.05 -29.16
C TYR A 58 3.01 -27.21 -28.73
N ARG A 59 3.59 -28.38 -28.44
CA ARG A 59 2.81 -29.55 -28.04
C ARG A 59 2.47 -29.52 -26.55
N PRO A 60 1.19 -29.59 -26.15
CA PRO A 60 0.81 -29.67 -24.74
C PRO A 60 1.44 -30.86 -24.00
N ALA A 61 1.68 -31.97 -24.71
CA ALA A 61 2.39 -33.11 -24.14
C ALA A 61 3.81 -32.73 -23.69
N HIS A 62 4.53 -31.92 -24.47
CA HIS A 62 5.89 -31.45 -24.15
C HIS A 62 5.88 -30.45 -23.00
N GLN A 63 4.86 -29.57 -22.94
CA GLN A 63 4.66 -28.66 -21.80
C GLN A 63 4.55 -29.45 -20.48
N ASN A 64 3.71 -30.50 -20.45
CA ASN A 64 3.52 -31.32 -19.26
C ASN A 64 4.80 -32.07 -18.84
N VAL A 65 5.58 -32.56 -19.80
CA VAL A 65 6.87 -33.21 -19.52
C VAL A 65 7.86 -32.19 -18.95
N TYR A 66 7.94 -30.99 -19.54
CA TYR A 66 8.78 -29.90 -19.05
C TYR A 66 8.44 -29.49 -17.62
N ASP A 67 7.15 -29.28 -17.33
CA ASP A 67 6.67 -28.94 -15.98
C ASP A 67 7.04 -30.02 -14.95
N ALA A 68 6.87 -31.30 -15.30
CA ALA A 68 7.24 -32.41 -14.42
C ALA A 68 8.75 -32.46 -14.14
N ILE A 69 9.58 -32.20 -15.15
CA ILE A 69 11.05 -32.11 -15.00
C ILE A 69 11.41 -30.94 -14.07
N LEU A 70 10.82 -29.75 -14.26
CA LEU A 70 11.09 -28.59 -13.43
C LEU A 70 10.67 -28.78 -11.97
N ASP A 71 9.52 -29.41 -11.74
CA ASP A 71 9.03 -29.67 -10.37
C ASP A 71 9.88 -30.69 -9.62
N LEU A 72 10.42 -31.71 -10.31
CA LEU A 72 11.40 -32.63 -9.71
C LEU A 72 12.72 -31.92 -9.43
N TYR A 73 13.21 -31.14 -10.39
CA TYR A 73 14.44 -30.34 -10.25
C TYR A 73 14.35 -29.34 -9.09
N GLY A 74 13.22 -28.63 -8.95
CA GLY A 74 12.98 -27.68 -7.87
C GLY A 74 12.88 -28.30 -6.47
N ARG A 75 12.53 -29.59 -6.39
CA ARG A 75 12.57 -30.39 -5.14
C ARG A 75 13.96 -30.99 -4.86
N GLY A 76 14.91 -30.81 -5.76
CA GLY A 76 16.24 -31.43 -5.69
C GLY A 76 16.24 -32.92 -6.02
N GLU A 77 15.17 -33.44 -6.62
CA GLU A 77 15.06 -34.84 -7.05
C GLU A 77 15.64 -35.00 -8.47
N PRO A 78 16.27 -36.15 -8.81
CA PRO A 78 16.74 -36.40 -10.17
C PRO A 78 15.55 -36.49 -11.13
N ALA A 79 15.62 -35.78 -12.26
CA ALA A 79 14.59 -35.78 -13.29
C ALA A 79 14.99 -36.70 -14.46
N ASP A 80 14.85 -38.00 -14.28
CA ASP A 80 15.07 -39.02 -15.31
C ASP A 80 13.74 -39.59 -15.82
N ALA A 81 13.79 -40.47 -16.84
CA ALA A 81 12.57 -41.04 -17.41
C ALA A 81 11.69 -41.79 -16.39
N VAL A 82 12.27 -42.35 -15.32
CA VAL A 82 11.53 -43.11 -14.31
C VAL A 82 10.85 -42.16 -13.34
N THR A 83 11.57 -41.18 -12.80
CA THR A 83 11.02 -40.21 -11.84
C THR A 83 10.00 -39.29 -12.50
N VAL A 84 10.24 -38.86 -13.74
CA VAL A 84 9.30 -38.06 -14.53
C VAL A 84 8.04 -38.87 -14.89
N ALA A 85 8.17 -40.15 -15.23
CA ALA A 85 7.00 -41.01 -15.44
C ALA A 85 6.14 -41.13 -14.18
N ALA A 86 6.76 -41.34 -13.01
CA ALA A 86 6.06 -41.45 -11.74
C ALA A 86 5.34 -40.15 -11.35
N GLU A 87 5.99 -39.00 -11.56
CA GLU A 87 5.39 -37.69 -11.30
C GLU A 87 4.21 -37.39 -12.26
N LEU A 88 4.35 -37.73 -13.54
CA LEU A 88 3.28 -37.58 -14.52
C LEU A 88 2.10 -38.53 -14.25
N ASP A 89 2.34 -39.73 -13.72
CA ASP A 89 1.29 -40.67 -13.35
C ASP A 89 0.52 -40.19 -12.12
N ARG A 90 1.24 -39.67 -11.11
CA ARG A 90 0.65 -39.02 -9.92
C ARG A 90 -0.28 -37.87 -10.29
N ARG A 91 0.02 -37.13 -11.36
CA ARG A 91 -0.81 -36.05 -11.91
C ARG A 91 -1.93 -36.51 -12.84
N GLY A 92 -2.00 -37.81 -13.17
CA GLY A 92 -2.94 -38.35 -14.15
C GLY A 92 -2.66 -37.90 -15.60
N LEU A 93 -1.45 -37.46 -15.90
CA LEU A 93 -1.04 -36.91 -17.20
C LEU A 93 -0.21 -37.89 -18.04
N LEU A 94 0.31 -38.98 -17.46
CA LEU A 94 1.19 -39.94 -18.14
C LEU A 94 0.58 -40.51 -19.43
N ARG A 95 -0.72 -40.84 -19.42
CA ARG A 95 -1.42 -41.32 -20.63
C ARG A 95 -1.53 -40.25 -21.72
N ARG A 96 -1.63 -38.96 -21.34
CA ARG A 96 -1.78 -37.84 -22.29
C ARG A 96 -0.49 -37.52 -23.05
N ILE A 97 0.67 -37.90 -22.50
CA ILE A 97 1.97 -37.70 -23.16
C ILE A 97 2.39 -38.87 -24.04
N GLY A 98 1.60 -39.96 -24.12
CA GLY A 98 1.96 -41.18 -24.86
C GLY A 98 2.52 -42.32 -23.99
N GLY A 99 2.45 -42.20 -22.66
CA GLY A 99 2.91 -43.21 -21.71
C GLY A 99 4.42 -43.15 -21.45
N ALA A 100 4.89 -44.00 -20.52
CA ALA A 100 6.31 -44.11 -20.18
C ALA A 100 7.24 -44.38 -21.38
N PRO A 101 6.85 -45.17 -22.42
CA PRO A 101 7.70 -45.38 -23.59
C PRO A 101 8.07 -44.09 -24.33
N TYR A 102 7.20 -43.07 -24.32
CA TYR A 102 7.47 -41.80 -25.00
C TYR A 102 8.66 -41.06 -24.39
N LEU A 103 8.87 -41.14 -23.07
CA LEU A 103 10.02 -40.52 -22.41
C LEU A 103 11.35 -41.17 -22.86
N HIS A 104 11.36 -42.48 -23.11
CA HIS A 104 12.53 -43.16 -23.68
C HIS A 104 12.76 -42.79 -25.15
N THR A 105 11.69 -42.54 -25.90
CA THR A 105 11.79 -41.98 -27.25
C THR A 105 12.45 -40.60 -27.23
N LEU A 106 12.04 -39.71 -26.32
CA LEU A 106 12.65 -38.37 -26.16
C LEU A 106 14.16 -38.47 -25.92
N ILE A 107 14.58 -39.37 -25.03
CA ILE A 107 16.00 -39.63 -24.75
C ILE A 107 16.74 -40.11 -26.00
N SER A 108 16.12 -41.01 -26.77
CA SER A 108 16.74 -41.61 -27.97
C SER A 108 16.86 -40.63 -29.14
N THR A 109 16.04 -39.57 -29.17
CA THR A 109 16.06 -38.54 -30.21
C THR A 109 17.26 -37.58 -30.07
N VAL A 110 17.85 -37.48 -28.88
CA VAL A 110 18.86 -36.45 -28.59
C VAL A 110 20.26 -36.93 -28.98
N PRO A 111 20.97 -36.24 -29.88
CA PRO A 111 22.34 -36.64 -30.25
C PRO A 111 23.31 -36.47 -29.07
N THR A 112 23.22 -35.35 -28.35
CA THR A 112 24.07 -35.02 -27.20
C THR A 112 23.34 -34.08 -26.25
N ALA A 113 23.34 -34.37 -24.94
CA ALA A 113 22.71 -33.51 -23.93
C ALA A 113 23.31 -32.09 -23.86
N ALA A 114 24.60 -31.93 -24.20
CA ALA A 114 25.29 -30.64 -24.23
C ALA A 114 24.70 -29.62 -25.22
N ASN A 115 23.95 -30.08 -26.24
CA ASN A 115 23.34 -29.20 -27.24
C ASN A 115 21.92 -28.74 -26.86
N ALA A 116 21.41 -29.09 -25.67
CA ALA A 116 20.06 -28.76 -25.24
C ALA A 116 19.79 -27.25 -25.27
N GLY A 117 20.75 -26.41 -24.86
CA GLY A 117 20.62 -24.95 -24.93
C GLY A 117 20.49 -24.38 -26.35
N TYR A 118 21.15 -25.02 -27.34
CA TYR A 118 21.00 -24.65 -28.76
C TYR A 118 19.59 -24.97 -29.27
N TYR A 119 19.10 -26.19 -29.01
CA TYR A 119 17.74 -26.57 -29.39
C TYR A 119 16.68 -25.73 -28.66
N ALA A 120 16.93 -25.36 -27.41
CA ALA A 120 16.06 -24.46 -26.66
C ALA A 120 15.93 -23.08 -27.32
N SER A 121 17.02 -22.57 -27.90
CA SER A 121 16.99 -21.31 -28.67
C SER A 121 16.08 -21.41 -29.90
N ILE A 122 16.09 -22.55 -30.60
CA ILE A 122 15.20 -22.80 -31.74
C ILE A 122 13.73 -22.81 -31.28
N VAL A 123 13.42 -23.52 -30.19
CA VAL A 123 12.05 -23.55 -29.63
C VAL A 123 11.59 -22.15 -29.21
N ALA A 124 12.47 -21.37 -28.56
CA ALA A 124 12.18 -20.00 -28.14
C ALA A 124 11.87 -19.08 -29.33
N GLU A 125 12.62 -19.21 -30.42
CA GLU A 125 12.38 -18.47 -31.66
C GLU A 125 11.02 -18.82 -32.26
N LYS A 126 10.67 -20.11 -32.35
CA LYS A 126 9.35 -20.53 -32.84
C LYS A 126 8.22 -20.08 -31.92
N ALA A 127 8.41 -20.11 -30.61
CA ALA A 127 7.45 -19.59 -29.63
C ALA A 127 7.21 -18.08 -29.79
N LEU A 128 8.27 -17.30 -30.04
CA LEU A 128 8.16 -15.88 -30.33
C LEU A 128 7.34 -15.63 -31.61
N LEU A 129 7.63 -16.38 -32.69
CA LEU A 129 6.88 -16.27 -33.93
C LEU A 129 5.40 -16.67 -33.75
N ARG A 130 5.08 -17.70 -32.95
CA ARG A 130 3.69 -18.05 -32.63
C ARG A 130 2.97 -16.94 -31.88
N ARG A 131 3.61 -16.35 -30.85
CA ARG A 131 3.04 -15.22 -30.11
C ARG A 131 2.78 -14.02 -31.01
N LEU A 132 3.67 -13.75 -31.97
CA LEU A 132 3.46 -12.69 -32.96
C LEU A 132 2.23 -12.97 -33.83
N VAL A 133 2.03 -14.22 -34.26
CA VAL A 133 0.82 -14.62 -35.00
C VAL A 133 -0.44 -14.48 -34.15
N GLU A 134 -0.40 -14.86 -32.87
CA GLU A 134 -1.51 -14.70 -31.93
C GLU A 134 -1.84 -13.23 -31.67
N ALA A 135 -0.84 -12.39 -31.42
CA ALA A 135 -1.00 -10.94 -31.26
C ALA A 135 -1.59 -10.32 -32.53
N GLY A 136 -1.09 -10.69 -33.72
CA GLY A 136 -1.66 -10.26 -34.99
C GLY A 136 -3.13 -10.65 -35.13
N THR A 137 -3.49 -11.86 -34.72
CA THR A 137 -4.89 -12.34 -34.75
C THR A 137 -5.78 -11.53 -33.80
N ARG A 138 -5.31 -11.20 -32.59
CA ARG A 138 -6.04 -10.34 -31.64
C ARG A 138 -6.20 -8.92 -32.18
N VAL A 139 -5.17 -8.35 -32.80
CA VAL A 139 -5.23 -7.03 -33.44
C VAL A 139 -6.31 -7.01 -34.53
N VAL A 140 -6.38 -8.06 -35.35
CA VAL A 140 -7.45 -8.21 -36.35
C VAL A 140 -8.82 -8.28 -35.68
N GLN A 141 -8.97 -9.06 -34.61
CA GLN A 141 -10.22 -9.14 -33.83
C GLN A 141 -10.63 -7.77 -33.24
N TYR A 142 -9.66 -7.00 -32.74
CA TYR A 142 -9.92 -5.64 -32.23
C TYR A 142 -10.41 -4.70 -33.34
N GLY A 143 -9.88 -4.83 -34.56
CA GLY A 143 -10.35 -4.07 -35.71
C GLY A 143 -11.83 -4.31 -36.02
N TYR A 144 -12.27 -5.58 -36.00
CA TYR A 144 -13.68 -5.92 -36.21
C TYR A 144 -14.58 -5.52 -35.04
N ALA A 145 -14.13 -5.70 -33.78
CA ALA A 145 -14.88 -5.27 -32.61
C ALA A 145 -15.01 -3.73 -32.51
N GLY A 146 -14.01 -2.99 -33.01
CA GLY A 146 -14.04 -1.54 -33.13
C GLY A 146 -15.11 -1.03 -34.10
N ALA A 147 -15.38 -1.77 -35.17
CA ALA A 147 -16.43 -1.45 -36.14
C ALA A 147 -17.85 -1.53 -35.53
N GLU A 148 -18.03 -2.21 -34.40
CA GLU A 148 -19.31 -2.37 -33.69
C GLU A 148 -19.54 -1.32 -32.58
N GLY A 149 -18.74 -0.25 -32.53
CA GLY A 149 -19.00 0.93 -31.68
C GLY A 149 -18.08 1.13 -30.47
N ALA A 150 -16.91 0.48 -30.44
CA ALA A 150 -15.86 0.82 -29.48
C ALA A 150 -15.10 2.11 -29.88
N ASP A 151 -14.52 2.81 -28.92
CA ASP A 151 -13.67 3.97 -29.19
C ASP A 151 -12.43 3.54 -30.00
N VAL A 152 -12.24 4.16 -31.16
CA VAL A 152 -11.11 3.88 -32.06
C VAL A 152 -9.77 4.10 -31.36
N ALA A 153 -9.68 5.08 -30.45
CA ALA A 153 -8.45 5.32 -29.68
C ALA A 153 -8.12 4.13 -28.76
N GLU A 154 -9.13 3.59 -28.07
CA GLU A 154 -8.95 2.43 -27.19
C GLU A 154 -8.57 1.16 -27.98
N VAL A 155 -9.15 0.97 -29.17
CA VAL A 155 -8.82 -0.15 -30.08
C VAL A 155 -7.36 -0.06 -30.53
N VAL A 156 -6.90 1.13 -30.93
CA VAL A 156 -5.51 1.36 -31.36
C VAL A 156 -4.54 1.16 -30.19
N ASP A 157 -4.87 1.64 -29.00
CA ASP A 157 -4.03 1.49 -27.81
C ASP A 157 -3.89 0.00 -27.40
N ARG A 158 -4.98 -0.75 -27.42
CA ARG A 158 -4.95 -2.20 -27.16
C ARG A 158 -4.10 -2.95 -28.19
N ALA A 159 -4.21 -2.56 -29.47
CA ALA A 159 -3.39 -3.14 -30.52
C ALA A 159 -1.90 -2.82 -30.35
N GLN A 160 -1.54 -1.60 -29.94
CA GLN A 160 -0.16 -1.21 -29.65
C GLN A 160 0.41 -1.97 -28.46
N ALA A 161 -0.37 -2.15 -27.39
CA ALA A 161 0.04 -2.92 -26.21
C ALA A 161 0.33 -4.39 -26.54
N GLU A 162 -0.56 -5.06 -27.30
CA GLU A 162 -0.37 -6.47 -27.69
C GLU A 162 0.89 -6.70 -28.54
N ILE A 163 1.21 -5.79 -29.48
CA ILE A 163 2.44 -5.90 -30.28
C ILE A 163 3.70 -5.66 -29.42
N TYR A 164 3.61 -4.73 -28.46
CA TYR A 164 4.73 -4.40 -27.58
C TYR A 164 5.06 -5.54 -26.61
N ASP A 165 4.04 -6.20 -26.03
CA ASP A 165 4.23 -7.35 -25.13
C ASP A 165 4.96 -8.53 -25.80
N VAL A 166 4.89 -8.65 -27.14
CA VAL A 166 5.66 -9.63 -27.91
C VAL A 166 7.14 -9.25 -28.01
N ALA A 167 7.47 -7.96 -28.01
CA ALA A 167 8.84 -7.45 -28.16
C ALA A 167 9.62 -7.37 -26.83
N ASP A 168 8.97 -7.04 -25.71
CA ASP A 168 9.63 -6.66 -24.45
C ASP A 168 10.06 -7.85 -23.56
N ARG A 169 9.87 -9.10 -24.01
CA ARG A 169 10.24 -10.30 -23.22
C ARG A 169 11.70 -10.73 -23.36
N ARG A 170 12.53 -10.03 -24.14
CA ARG A 170 13.98 -10.26 -24.13
C ARG A 170 14.60 -9.41 -23.01
N LEU A 171 15.02 -10.12 -21.94
CA LEU A 171 15.85 -9.70 -20.80
C LEU A 171 15.08 -9.19 -19.56
N SER A 172 14.57 -10.14 -18.76
CA SER A 172 14.53 -9.97 -17.31
C SER A 172 15.76 -10.68 -16.72
N GLU A 173 16.92 -10.02 -16.77
CA GLU A 173 18.05 -10.41 -15.91
C GLU A 173 17.74 -9.86 -14.50
N ASP A 174 17.08 -10.66 -13.67
CA ASP A 174 16.63 -10.21 -12.35
C ASP A 174 17.78 -10.09 -11.33
N PHE A 175 18.98 -10.62 -11.64
CA PHE A 175 20.15 -10.54 -10.76
C PHE A 175 21.46 -10.49 -11.57
N VAL A 176 22.27 -9.45 -11.34
CA VAL A 176 23.66 -9.34 -11.84
C VAL A 176 24.60 -9.58 -10.66
N ALA A 177 25.68 -10.35 -10.86
CA ALA A 177 26.65 -10.58 -9.79
C ALA A 177 27.36 -9.26 -9.45
N LEU A 178 27.64 -9.03 -8.16
CA LEU A 178 28.28 -7.79 -7.71
C LEU A 178 29.62 -7.54 -8.43
N GLU A 179 30.39 -8.60 -8.70
CA GLU A 179 31.67 -8.54 -9.41
C GLU A 179 31.54 -7.88 -10.79
N ASP A 180 30.49 -8.20 -11.54
CA ASP A 180 30.21 -7.62 -12.85
C ASP A 180 29.79 -6.15 -12.78
N LEU A 181 29.30 -5.70 -11.62
CA LEU A 181 28.92 -4.30 -11.35
C LEU A 181 30.07 -3.47 -10.79
N LEU A 182 31.08 -4.09 -10.16
CA LEU A 182 32.18 -3.36 -9.50
C LEU A 182 33.03 -2.60 -10.51
N GLN A 183 33.45 -3.24 -11.61
CA GLN A 183 34.32 -2.60 -12.59
C GLN A 183 33.64 -1.41 -13.29
N PRO A 184 32.39 -1.53 -13.81
CA PRO A 184 31.66 -0.38 -14.35
C PRO A 184 31.46 0.73 -13.31
N THR A 185 31.21 0.38 -12.05
CA THR A 185 31.03 1.39 -10.98
C THR A 185 32.35 2.12 -10.69
N MET A 186 33.50 1.43 -10.70
CA MET A 186 34.81 2.07 -10.51
C MET A 186 35.16 2.98 -11.68
N ASP A 187 34.92 2.54 -12.92
CA ASP A 187 35.11 3.37 -14.12
C ASP A 187 34.23 4.63 -14.06
N GLU A 188 33.01 4.51 -13.52
CA GLU A 188 32.12 5.64 -13.28
C GLU A 188 32.66 6.60 -12.21
N ILE A 189 33.19 6.09 -11.10
CA ILE A 189 33.80 6.91 -10.02
C ILE A 189 35.02 7.66 -10.55
N ASP A 190 35.87 7.02 -11.34
CA ASP A 190 37.04 7.64 -11.95
C ASP A 190 36.65 8.74 -12.94
N ALA A 191 35.62 8.50 -13.75
CA ALA A 191 35.06 9.51 -14.65
C ALA A 191 34.48 10.74 -13.89
N ILE A 192 33.88 10.51 -12.71
CA ILE A 192 33.40 11.58 -11.82
C ILE A 192 34.58 12.40 -11.29
N ALA A 193 35.63 11.73 -10.82
CA ALA A 193 36.83 12.37 -10.28
C ALA A 193 37.57 13.21 -11.34
N SER A 194 37.70 12.69 -12.57
CA SER A 194 38.37 13.41 -13.66
C SER A 194 37.61 14.63 -14.17
N SER A 195 36.29 14.69 -13.96
CA SER A 195 35.41 15.75 -14.45
C SER A 195 35.17 16.87 -13.41
N GLY A 196 35.92 16.88 -12.30
CA GLY A 196 35.79 17.89 -11.25
C GLY A 196 34.61 17.66 -10.29
N GLY A 197 34.17 16.41 -10.12
CA GLY A 197 33.13 16.04 -9.14
C GLY A 197 31.69 16.29 -9.58
N LEU A 198 31.47 16.99 -10.70
CA LEU A 198 30.17 17.16 -11.36
C LEU A 198 29.96 16.04 -12.36
N ALA A 199 29.39 14.91 -11.92
CA ALA A 199 29.13 13.84 -12.87
C ALA A 199 27.82 13.10 -12.68
N ARG A 200 27.26 12.86 -13.86
CA ARG A 200 26.05 12.13 -14.28
C ARG A 200 24.70 12.83 -14.19
N GLY A 201 24.50 13.79 -13.30
CA GLY A 201 23.22 14.52 -13.18
C GLY A 201 23.02 15.58 -14.26
N VAL A 202 21.77 15.84 -14.66
CA VAL A 202 21.41 17.03 -15.44
C VAL A 202 21.61 18.27 -14.57
N ALA A 203 22.53 19.16 -14.95
CA ALA A 203 22.84 20.36 -14.18
C ALA A 203 21.61 21.27 -14.07
N THR A 204 21.27 21.69 -12.85
CA THR A 204 20.12 22.56 -12.58
C THR A 204 20.37 24.01 -13.02
N GLY A 205 21.64 24.40 -13.14
CA GLY A 205 22.04 25.76 -13.49
C GLY A 205 22.21 26.67 -12.26
N PHE A 206 22.05 26.12 -11.06
CA PHE A 206 22.25 26.78 -9.78
C PHE A 206 23.40 26.12 -9.03
N THR A 207 24.52 26.82 -8.89
CA THR A 207 25.78 26.27 -8.38
C THR A 207 25.61 25.62 -7.01
N GLU A 208 24.96 26.31 -6.08
CA GLU A 208 24.75 25.80 -4.71
C GLU A 208 23.76 24.63 -4.65
N LEU A 209 22.82 24.54 -5.60
CA LEU A 209 21.90 23.40 -5.68
C LEU A 209 22.61 22.20 -6.29
N ASP A 210 23.41 22.41 -7.34
CA ASP A 210 24.23 21.39 -7.98
C ASP A 210 25.33 20.88 -7.03
N GLU A 211 25.89 21.70 -6.15
CA GLU A 211 26.82 21.28 -5.09
C GLU A 211 26.18 20.28 -4.09
N VAL A 212 24.87 20.40 -3.85
CA VAL A 212 24.14 19.54 -2.90
C VAL A 212 23.57 18.29 -3.58
N THR A 213 23.11 18.43 -4.82
CA THR A 213 22.39 17.38 -5.56
C THR A 213 23.29 16.61 -6.53
N ASN A 214 24.43 17.18 -6.91
CA ASN A 214 25.25 16.74 -8.03
C ASN A 214 24.44 16.62 -9.34
N GLY A 215 23.53 17.59 -9.55
CA GLY A 215 22.56 17.60 -10.64
C GLY A 215 21.38 16.64 -10.42
N LEU A 216 20.48 16.59 -11.41
CA LEU A 216 19.30 15.72 -11.39
C LEU A 216 19.61 14.36 -12.02
N HIS A 217 19.50 13.28 -11.26
CA HIS A 217 19.97 11.96 -11.72
C HIS A 217 18.91 11.17 -12.50
N PRO A 218 19.33 10.34 -13.47
CA PRO A 218 18.48 9.32 -14.10
C PRO A 218 17.65 8.51 -13.09
N GLY A 219 16.37 8.25 -13.40
CA GLY A 219 15.50 7.48 -12.51
C GLY A 219 14.90 8.25 -11.34
N GLN A 220 15.30 9.51 -11.11
CA GLN A 220 14.76 10.34 -10.04
C GLN A 220 13.42 10.98 -10.41
N MET A 221 12.51 11.02 -9.45
CA MET A 221 11.33 11.88 -9.44
C MET A 221 11.61 13.07 -8.53
N VAL A 222 11.56 14.27 -9.10
CA VAL A 222 11.81 15.53 -8.41
C VAL A 222 10.51 16.33 -8.37
N ILE A 223 10.05 16.71 -7.18
CA ILE A 223 8.88 17.58 -7.03
C ILE A 223 9.34 19.01 -6.79
N VAL A 224 8.84 19.94 -7.60
CA VAL A 224 8.99 21.39 -7.36
C VAL A 224 7.64 21.94 -6.96
N ALA A 225 7.54 22.57 -5.79
CA ALA A 225 6.27 23.11 -5.32
C ALA A 225 6.32 24.49 -4.70
N ALA A 226 5.29 25.27 -5.01
CA ALA A 226 5.14 26.64 -4.54
C ALA A 226 3.67 27.06 -4.44
N ARG A 227 3.42 28.19 -3.78
CA ARG A 227 2.15 28.92 -3.90
C ARG A 227 2.03 29.58 -5.29
N PRO A 228 0.81 29.89 -5.76
CA PRO A 228 0.61 30.65 -6.99
C PRO A 228 1.41 31.97 -7.00
N GLY A 229 2.02 32.31 -8.14
CA GLY A 229 2.76 33.57 -8.32
C GLY A 229 4.19 33.61 -7.77
N VAL A 230 4.65 32.56 -7.09
CA VAL A 230 6.03 32.48 -6.53
C VAL A 230 7.08 32.15 -7.60
N GLY A 231 6.69 31.47 -8.69
CA GLY A 231 7.59 31.14 -9.81
C GLY A 231 7.84 29.64 -10.06
N LYS A 232 6.91 28.76 -9.68
CA LYS A 232 7.01 27.30 -9.87
C LYS A 232 7.39 26.88 -11.30
N SER A 233 6.67 27.38 -12.30
CA SER A 233 6.89 27.10 -13.72
C SER A 233 8.20 27.71 -14.22
N THR A 234 8.57 28.89 -13.70
CA THR A 234 9.84 29.55 -14.02
C THR A 234 11.03 28.67 -13.62
N LEU A 235 11.02 28.06 -12.44
CA LEU A 235 12.09 27.15 -12.02
C LEU A 235 12.19 25.92 -12.93
N GLY A 236 11.06 25.32 -13.32
CA GLY A 236 11.05 24.22 -14.29
C GLY A 236 11.67 24.61 -15.63
N LEU A 237 11.37 25.83 -16.13
CA LEU A 237 11.99 26.37 -17.34
C LEU A 237 13.48 26.64 -17.14
N ASP A 238 13.93 27.12 -15.99
CA ASP A 238 15.36 27.33 -15.72
C ASP A 238 16.16 26.01 -15.77
N PHE A 239 15.60 24.92 -15.25
CA PHE A 239 16.20 23.58 -15.38
C PHE A 239 16.30 23.15 -16.86
N MET A 240 15.26 23.40 -17.66
CA MET A 240 15.30 23.10 -19.09
C MET A 240 16.29 23.96 -19.87
N ARG A 241 16.39 25.25 -19.53
CA ARG A 241 17.37 26.17 -20.14
C ARG A 241 18.79 25.70 -19.87
N SER A 242 19.07 25.31 -18.62
CA SER A 242 20.35 24.69 -18.28
C SER A 242 20.59 23.42 -19.11
N CYS A 243 19.64 22.47 -19.08
CA CYS A 243 19.73 21.20 -19.78
C CYS A 243 19.94 21.33 -21.30
N SER A 244 19.05 22.03 -22.00
CA SER A 244 19.00 22.05 -23.47
C SER A 244 19.76 23.18 -24.12
N ILE A 245 19.75 24.39 -23.55
CA ILE A 245 20.41 25.53 -24.18
C ILE A 245 21.89 25.54 -23.81
N ARG A 246 22.23 25.40 -22.53
CA ARG A 246 23.64 25.44 -22.09
C ARG A 246 24.36 24.12 -22.32
N HIS A 247 23.75 22.99 -21.98
CA HIS A 247 24.39 21.68 -22.03
C HIS A 247 24.00 20.83 -23.25
N ARG A 248 23.18 21.36 -24.18
CA ARG A 248 22.76 20.68 -25.43
C ARG A 248 22.18 19.28 -25.22
N MET A 249 21.54 19.03 -24.08
CA MET A 249 20.86 17.78 -23.77
C MET A 249 19.36 17.88 -24.04
N ALA A 250 18.77 16.81 -24.58
CA ALA A 250 17.36 16.83 -24.94
C ALA A 250 16.44 16.95 -23.71
N SER A 251 15.50 17.89 -23.71
CA SER A 251 14.48 18.02 -22.65
C SER A 251 13.09 18.25 -23.22
N VAL A 252 12.07 17.83 -22.47
CA VAL A 252 10.66 18.06 -22.83
C VAL A 252 9.87 18.62 -21.67
N ILE A 253 8.96 19.55 -21.96
CA ILE A 253 7.92 19.98 -21.03
C ILE A 253 6.54 19.58 -21.54
N PHE A 254 5.79 18.92 -20.67
CA PHE A 254 4.36 18.70 -20.82
C PHE A 254 3.63 19.76 -19.99
N SER A 255 3.09 20.77 -20.65
CA SER A 255 2.42 21.91 -20.04
C SER A 255 0.91 21.80 -20.19
N LEU A 256 0.21 21.74 -19.07
CA LEU A 256 -1.24 21.63 -18.97
C LEU A 256 -1.89 22.98 -18.64
N GLU A 257 -1.11 23.94 -18.13
CA GLU A 257 -1.59 25.27 -17.72
C GLU A 257 -1.20 26.36 -18.74
N MET A 258 0.03 26.32 -19.24
CA MET A 258 0.57 27.36 -20.13
C MET A 258 0.61 26.91 -21.59
N SER A 259 0.28 27.83 -22.50
CA SER A 259 0.41 27.60 -23.95
C SER A 259 1.88 27.54 -24.39
N LYS A 260 2.16 26.87 -25.52
CA LYS A 260 3.47 26.89 -26.19
C LYS A 260 4.03 28.29 -26.37
N SER A 261 3.20 29.24 -26.84
CA SER A 261 3.61 30.63 -27.07
C SER A 261 4.04 31.33 -25.78
N GLU A 262 3.36 31.07 -24.66
CA GLU A 262 3.73 31.63 -23.37
C GLU A 262 5.07 31.09 -22.86
N ILE A 263 5.29 29.78 -23.00
CA ILE A 263 6.56 29.14 -22.65
C ILE A 263 7.71 29.71 -23.48
N VAL A 264 7.53 29.82 -24.80
CA VAL A 264 8.56 30.37 -25.71
C VAL A 264 8.87 31.83 -25.35
N MET A 265 7.85 32.67 -25.11
CA MET A 265 8.08 34.05 -24.69
C MET A 265 8.89 34.15 -23.39
N ARG A 266 8.61 33.28 -22.41
CA ARG A 266 9.36 33.24 -21.15
C ARG A 266 10.80 32.77 -21.35
N LEU A 267 11.04 31.76 -22.18
CA LEU A 267 12.39 31.30 -22.54
C LEU A 267 13.19 32.43 -23.21
N LEU A 268 12.60 33.13 -24.18
CA LEU A 268 13.23 34.26 -24.86
C LEU A 268 13.54 35.43 -23.91
N SER A 269 12.57 35.79 -23.06
CA SER A 269 12.74 36.81 -22.01
C SER A 269 13.92 36.49 -21.09
N ALA A 270 14.03 35.22 -20.69
CA ALA A 270 15.04 34.74 -19.76
C ALA A 270 16.45 34.63 -20.36
N GLU A 271 16.57 34.32 -21.65
CA GLU A 271 17.84 34.24 -22.37
C GLU A 271 18.33 35.60 -22.87
N ALA A 272 17.45 36.41 -23.46
CA ALA A 272 17.81 37.73 -23.97
C ALA A 272 17.88 38.81 -22.88
N LYS A 273 17.43 38.49 -21.65
CA LYS A 273 17.31 39.42 -20.51
C LYS A 273 16.46 40.64 -20.86
N ILE A 274 15.29 40.38 -21.45
CA ILE A 274 14.30 41.39 -21.85
C ILE A 274 13.08 41.20 -20.94
N LYS A 275 12.48 42.30 -20.48
CA LYS A 275 11.30 42.23 -19.62
C LYS A 275 10.14 41.57 -20.36
N LEU A 276 9.50 40.59 -19.71
CA LEU A 276 8.37 39.87 -20.28
C LEU A 276 7.19 40.80 -20.62
N SER A 277 6.98 41.86 -19.82
CA SER A 277 5.97 42.89 -20.09
C SER A 277 6.23 43.63 -21.40
N ASP A 278 7.49 43.91 -21.70
CA ASP A 278 7.88 44.73 -22.85
C ASP A 278 7.77 43.90 -24.13
N MET A 279 8.14 42.61 -24.05
CA MET A 279 7.87 41.65 -25.13
C MET A 279 6.37 41.47 -25.38
N ARG A 280 5.54 41.33 -24.33
CA ARG A 280 4.08 41.14 -24.47
C ARG A 280 3.36 42.39 -24.97
N SER A 281 3.86 43.58 -24.61
CA SER A 281 3.25 44.87 -25.01
C SER A 281 3.81 45.42 -26.32
N GLY A 282 4.79 44.74 -26.93
CA GLY A 282 5.45 45.17 -28.16
C GLY A 282 6.33 46.43 -27.98
N ARG A 283 6.71 46.78 -26.75
CA ARG A 283 7.49 47.98 -26.42
C ARG A 283 9.00 47.71 -26.37
N MET A 284 9.48 46.84 -27.25
CA MET A 284 10.89 46.47 -27.31
C MET A 284 11.70 47.57 -28.01
N SER A 285 12.83 47.97 -27.41
CA SER A 285 13.79 48.86 -28.04
C SER A 285 14.59 48.16 -29.15
N ASP A 286 15.26 48.92 -30.01
CA ASP A 286 16.13 48.36 -31.06
C ASP A 286 17.28 47.51 -30.47
N ASP A 287 17.78 47.86 -29.28
CA ASP A 287 18.75 47.05 -28.54
C ASP A 287 18.14 45.72 -28.06
N ASP A 288 16.89 45.74 -27.56
CA ASP A 288 16.18 44.52 -27.17
C ASP A 288 16.00 43.58 -28.37
N TRP A 289 15.62 44.11 -29.53
CA TRP A 289 15.54 43.32 -30.77
C TRP A 289 16.89 42.73 -31.17
N THR A 290 17.97 43.51 -31.03
CA THR A 290 19.33 43.04 -31.32
C THR A 290 19.76 41.93 -30.37
N ARG A 291 19.47 42.05 -29.06
CA ARG A 291 19.75 41.02 -28.05
C ARG A 291 18.95 39.74 -28.29
N LEU A 292 17.67 39.88 -28.66
CA LEU A 292 16.81 38.75 -29.01
C LEU A 292 17.34 38.00 -30.24
N ALA A 293 17.66 38.72 -31.32
CA ALA A 293 18.16 38.13 -32.56
C ALA A 293 19.45 37.33 -32.35
N ARG A 294 20.37 37.84 -31.50
CA ARG A 294 21.63 37.14 -31.16
C ARG A 294 21.39 35.81 -30.45
N ARG A 295 20.39 35.71 -29.57
CA ARG A 295 20.08 34.49 -28.81
C ARG A 295 19.15 33.53 -29.55
N MET A 296 18.46 34.00 -30.59
CA MET A 296 17.50 33.19 -31.33
C MET A 296 18.14 31.96 -31.99
N SER A 297 19.37 32.09 -32.50
CA SER A 297 20.11 30.97 -33.10
C SER A 297 20.39 29.87 -32.07
N GLU A 298 20.89 30.24 -30.89
CA GLU A 298 21.21 29.30 -29.81
C GLU A 298 19.95 28.55 -29.33
N ILE A 299 18.83 29.25 -29.21
CA ILE A 299 17.55 28.67 -28.76
C ILE A 299 16.96 27.76 -29.83
N SER A 300 17.03 28.16 -31.11
CA SER A 300 16.46 27.39 -32.22
C SER A 300 17.16 26.06 -32.46
N GLU A 301 18.45 25.96 -32.14
CA GLU A 301 19.23 24.73 -32.29
C GLU A 301 19.22 23.85 -31.03
N ALA A 302 18.65 24.33 -29.91
CA ALA A 302 18.62 23.58 -28.67
C ALA A 302 17.61 22.41 -28.79
N PRO A 303 17.93 21.19 -28.31
CA PRO A 303 17.03 20.04 -28.34
C PRO A 303 15.94 20.15 -27.24
N LEU A 304 15.11 21.20 -27.31
CA LEU A 304 14.06 21.53 -26.35
C LEU A 304 12.69 21.31 -27.00
N PHE A 305 11.87 20.46 -26.39
CA PHE A 305 10.55 20.08 -26.91
C PHE A 305 9.43 20.57 -25.98
N ILE A 306 8.34 21.05 -26.55
CA ILE A 306 7.18 21.58 -25.81
C ILE A 306 5.91 20.88 -26.29
N ASP A 307 5.15 20.35 -25.34
CA ASP A 307 3.81 19.81 -25.57
C ASP A 307 2.81 20.52 -24.66
N ASP A 308 1.87 21.26 -25.26
CA ASP A 308 0.78 21.96 -24.59
C ASP A 308 -0.60 21.35 -24.89
N SER A 309 -0.62 20.08 -25.33
CA SER A 309 -1.88 19.39 -25.64
C SER A 309 -2.79 19.40 -24.40
N PRO A 310 -4.06 19.81 -24.52
CA PRO A 310 -4.98 19.81 -23.39
C PRO A 310 -5.33 18.38 -22.96
N ASN A 311 -5.63 18.18 -21.67
CA ASN A 311 -6.12 16.92 -21.11
C ASN A 311 -5.21 15.69 -21.33
N LEU A 312 -3.89 15.87 -21.36
CA LEU A 312 -2.97 14.74 -21.50
C LEU A 312 -3.12 13.72 -20.38
N THR A 313 -3.32 12.47 -20.76
CA THR A 313 -3.28 11.32 -19.87
C THR A 313 -1.85 10.88 -19.61
N MET A 314 -1.63 10.16 -18.51
CA MET A 314 -0.31 9.61 -18.17
C MET A 314 0.24 8.67 -19.25
N MET A 315 -0.64 7.93 -19.92
CA MET A 315 -0.27 7.00 -20.99
C MET A 315 0.25 7.74 -22.22
N GLU A 316 -0.39 8.85 -22.60
CA GLU A 316 0.07 9.69 -23.70
C GLU A 316 1.41 10.36 -23.38
N ILE A 317 1.58 10.88 -22.16
CA ILE A 317 2.86 11.43 -21.70
C ILE A 317 3.96 10.37 -21.81
N ARG A 318 3.72 9.15 -21.30
CA ARG A 318 4.66 8.03 -21.37
C ARG A 318 4.98 7.65 -22.82
N ALA A 319 3.98 7.53 -23.69
CA ALA A 319 4.17 7.18 -25.09
C ALA A 319 4.99 8.24 -25.85
N LYS A 320 4.70 9.53 -25.63
CA LYS A 320 5.44 10.64 -26.24
C LYS A 320 6.87 10.73 -25.71
N ALA A 321 7.07 10.59 -24.40
CA ALA A 321 8.39 10.57 -23.77
C ALA A 321 9.26 9.40 -24.29
N ARG A 322 8.69 8.20 -24.42
CA ARG A 322 9.36 7.03 -25.03
C ARG A 322 9.81 7.30 -26.46
N ARG A 323 8.90 7.82 -27.30
CA ARG A 323 9.20 8.17 -28.70
C ARG A 323 10.33 9.21 -28.79
N LEU A 324 10.35 10.18 -27.88
CA LEU A 324 11.38 11.21 -27.83
C LEU A 324 12.71 10.69 -27.31
N ARG A 325 12.72 9.76 -26.34
CA ARG A 325 13.93 9.06 -25.87
C ARG A 325 14.60 8.30 -27.01
N GLN A 326 13.84 7.62 -27.86
CA GLN A 326 14.37 6.91 -29.03
C GLN A 326 14.94 7.86 -30.10
N LYS A 327 14.25 8.98 -30.37
CA LYS A 327 14.66 9.91 -31.45
C LYS A 327 15.79 10.87 -31.07
N ALA A 328 15.79 11.36 -29.83
CA ALA A 328 16.62 12.48 -29.41
C ALA A 328 17.41 12.22 -28.11
N ASN A 329 17.40 10.97 -27.60
CA ASN A 329 18.09 10.60 -26.35
C ASN A 329 17.71 11.51 -25.17
N LEU A 330 16.40 11.70 -24.97
CA LEU A 330 15.79 12.53 -23.93
C LEU A 330 16.50 12.40 -22.55
N LYS A 331 16.87 13.51 -21.93
CA LYS A 331 17.61 13.58 -20.65
C LYS A 331 16.85 14.25 -19.50
N LEU A 332 15.79 15.00 -19.77
CA LEU A 332 14.98 15.64 -18.73
C LEU A 332 13.52 15.71 -19.16
N ILE A 333 12.61 15.38 -18.25
CA ILE A 333 11.16 15.56 -18.43
C ILE A 333 10.66 16.54 -17.38
N VAL A 334 9.90 17.55 -17.80
CA VAL A 334 9.17 18.47 -16.90
C VAL A 334 7.68 18.31 -17.14
N VAL A 335 6.89 18.23 -16.07
CA VAL A 335 5.41 18.14 -16.13
C VAL A 335 4.80 19.27 -15.30
N ASP A 336 4.05 20.17 -15.94
CA ASP A 336 3.44 21.36 -15.32
C ASP A 336 1.91 21.42 -15.55
N TYR A 337 1.02 21.26 -14.57
CA TYR A 337 1.21 20.82 -13.18
C TYR A 337 0.40 19.54 -12.92
N LEU A 338 0.92 18.68 -12.04
CA LEU A 338 0.36 17.36 -11.73
C LEU A 338 -1.14 17.34 -11.46
N GLN A 339 -1.67 18.40 -10.87
CA GLN A 339 -3.06 18.48 -10.42
C GLN A 339 -4.02 18.95 -11.51
N LEU A 340 -3.63 19.04 -12.79
CA LEU A 340 -4.55 19.11 -13.95
C LEU A 340 -4.64 17.82 -14.75
N MET A 341 -3.77 16.84 -14.48
CA MET A 341 -3.83 15.57 -15.18
C MET A 341 -5.15 14.87 -14.90
N THR A 342 -5.69 14.23 -15.91
CA THR A 342 -6.83 13.33 -15.80
C THR A 342 -6.38 11.94 -16.19
N SER A 343 -6.87 10.97 -15.47
CA SER A 343 -6.44 9.58 -15.51
C SER A 343 -7.32 8.72 -16.42
N GLY A 344 -8.32 9.32 -17.10
CA GLY A 344 -9.29 8.64 -17.96
C GLY A 344 -10.27 7.73 -17.23
N LYS A 345 -9.95 7.27 -16.01
CA LYS A 345 -10.85 6.51 -15.12
C LYS A 345 -11.49 7.43 -14.08
N LYS A 346 -12.66 7.05 -13.55
CA LYS A 346 -13.27 7.75 -12.41
C LYS A 346 -12.53 7.36 -11.12
N TYR A 347 -11.81 8.30 -10.53
CA TYR A 347 -11.24 8.17 -9.19
C TYR A 347 -12.15 8.85 -8.17
N GLU A 348 -12.17 8.30 -6.96
CA GLU A 348 -13.11 8.70 -5.90
C GLU A 348 -12.70 9.97 -5.18
N SER A 349 -11.40 10.28 -5.17
CA SER A 349 -10.84 11.49 -4.59
C SER A 349 -9.64 11.95 -5.42
N ARG A 350 -9.54 13.26 -5.65
CA ARG A 350 -8.41 13.88 -6.36
C ARG A 350 -7.07 13.52 -5.73
N GLN A 351 -7.04 13.25 -4.42
CA GLN A 351 -5.83 12.86 -3.69
C GLN A 351 -5.32 11.47 -4.08
N VAL A 352 -6.23 10.52 -4.28
CA VAL A 352 -5.89 9.16 -4.75
C VAL A 352 -5.38 9.24 -6.17
N GLU A 353 -6.04 10.05 -7.00
CA GLU A 353 -5.63 10.29 -8.38
C GLU A 353 -4.22 10.91 -8.46
N VAL A 354 -3.92 11.92 -7.64
CA VAL A 354 -2.58 12.54 -7.57
C VAL A 354 -1.54 11.55 -7.00
N SER A 355 -1.91 10.65 -6.09
CA SER A 355 -1.01 9.62 -5.57
C SER A 355 -0.62 8.63 -6.67
N GLU A 356 -1.60 8.22 -7.47
CA GLU A 356 -1.34 7.32 -8.57
C GLU A 356 -0.50 7.99 -9.67
N PHE A 357 -0.74 9.27 -9.98
CA PHE A 357 0.11 10.03 -10.90
C PHE A 357 1.56 10.12 -10.42
N SER A 358 1.76 10.41 -9.14
CA SER A 358 3.09 10.44 -8.51
C SER A 358 3.82 9.11 -8.71
N ARG A 359 3.15 7.99 -8.43
CA ARG A 359 3.70 6.65 -8.65
C ARG A 359 4.02 6.38 -10.11
N HIS A 360 3.12 6.71 -11.03
CA HIS A 360 3.34 6.49 -12.47
C HIS A 360 4.50 7.33 -13.01
N LEU A 361 4.69 8.56 -12.53
CA LEU A 361 5.85 9.38 -12.91
C LEU A 361 7.15 8.82 -12.36
N LYS A 362 7.14 8.28 -11.14
CA LYS A 362 8.33 7.59 -10.61
C LYS A 362 8.68 6.35 -11.43
N LEU A 363 7.68 5.58 -11.86
CA LEU A 363 7.88 4.44 -12.75
C LEU A 363 8.40 4.89 -14.12
N LEU A 364 7.86 5.96 -14.69
CA LEU A 364 8.33 6.56 -15.94
C LEU A 364 9.80 7.00 -15.84
N ALA A 365 10.18 7.65 -14.73
CA ALA A 365 11.54 8.09 -14.49
C ALA A 365 12.52 6.92 -14.50
N LYS A 366 12.17 5.84 -13.77
CA LYS A 366 12.98 4.61 -13.71
C LYS A 366 13.07 3.90 -15.05
N GLU A 367 11.93 3.76 -15.73
CA GLU A 367 11.84 3.06 -17.01
C GLU A 367 12.67 3.74 -18.10
N LEU A 368 12.62 5.07 -18.20
CA LEU A 368 13.36 5.80 -19.22
C LEU A 368 14.78 6.15 -18.78
N GLU A 369 15.14 5.89 -17.52
CA GLU A 369 16.37 6.36 -16.88
C GLU A 369 16.60 7.86 -17.12
N VAL A 370 15.59 8.66 -16.78
CA VAL A 370 15.56 10.12 -16.97
C VAL A 370 14.99 10.78 -15.72
N PRO A 371 15.59 11.89 -15.22
CA PRO A 371 14.96 12.70 -14.18
C PRO A 371 13.62 13.27 -14.66
N VAL A 372 12.59 13.08 -13.84
CA VAL A 372 11.24 13.63 -14.06
C VAL A 372 10.98 14.71 -13.02
N VAL A 373 10.87 15.96 -13.45
CA VAL A 373 10.50 17.12 -12.64
C VAL A 373 9.01 17.34 -12.72
N ALA A 374 8.33 17.14 -11.60
CA ALA A 374 6.89 17.33 -11.47
C ALA A 374 6.58 18.61 -10.71
N ILE A 375 5.88 19.54 -11.36
CA ILE A 375 5.47 20.79 -10.74
C ILE A 375 4.14 20.58 -10.00
N SER A 376 4.10 21.00 -8.74
CA SER A 376 2.95 20.86 -7.86
C SER A 376 2.63 22.19 -7.17
N GLN A 377 1.34 22.48 -6.99
CA GLN A 377 0.91 23.65 -6.22
C GLN A 377 0.74 23.29 -4.74
N LEU A 378 1.22 24.18 -3.85
CA LEU A 378 1.05 24.05 -2.40
C LEU A 378 -0.34 24.50 -1.93
N ASN A 379 -0.79 23.92 -0.82
CA ASN A 379 -1.96 24.39 -0.08
C ASN A 379 -1.73 25.74 0.59
N ARG A 380 -2.81 26.39 1.07
CA ARG A 380 -2.76 27.71 1.74
C ARG A 380 -2.14 27.69 3.14
N GLY A 381 -1.75 26.52 3.66
CA GLY A 381 -1.17 26.33 4.99
C GLY A 381 0.03 27.24 5.34
N PRO A 382 0.99 27.51 4.44
CA PRO A 382 2.08 28.44 4.72
C PRO A 382 1.58 29.85 5.07
N GLU A 383 0.53 30.35 4.40
CA GLU A 383 0.03 31.72 4.57
C GLU A 383 -0.52 31.99 5.99
N GLN A 384 -0.93 30.94 6.69
CA GLN A 384 -1.48 31.02 8.05
C GLN A 384 -0.40 31.01 9.13
N ARG A 385 0.85 30.67 8.77
CA ARG A 385 1.97 30.59 9.71
C ARG A 385 2.70 31.92 9.79
N THR A 386 3.27 32.20 10.96
CA THR A 386 4.00 33.45 11.22
C THR A 386 5.22 33.62 10.30
N ASP A 387 5.89 32.51 9.98
CA ASP A 387 7.11 32.50 9.15
C ASP A 387 6.83 32.37 7.64
N LYS A 388 5.61 31.99 7.25
CA LYS A 388 5.15 31.78 5.86
C LYS A 388 5.99 30.83 5.00
N LYS A 389 6.98 30.14 5.59
CA LYS A 389 7.89 29.23 4.90
C LYS A 389 7.23 27.90 4.60
N PRO A 390 7.13 27.44 3.34
CA PRO A 390 6.54 26.15 3.01
C PRO A 390 7.32 24.99 3.62
N MET A 391 6.60 23.94 4.00
CA MET A 391 7.12 22.68 4.53
C MET A 391 6.54 21.49 3.74
N LEU A 392 7.09 20.29 3.92
CA LEU A 392 6.59 19.08 3.25
C LEU A 392 5.09 18.82 3.53
N ALA A 393 4.60 19.25 4.69
CA ALA A 393 3.18 19.17 5.05
C ALA A 393 2.26 20.04 4.17
N ASP A 394 2.79 20.99 3.39
CA ASP A 394 2.02 21.91 2.53
C ASP A 394 1.90 21.43 1.08
N LEU A 395 2.72 20.46 0.65
CA LEU A 395 2.55 19.72 -0.61
C LEU A 395 1.24 18.93 -0.67
N ARG A 396 0.57 18.88 0.47
CA ARG A 396 -0.39 17.88 0.85
C ARG A 396 -1.71 18.55 1.13
N GLU A 397 -2.73 18.13 0.41
CA GLU A 397 -4.05 17.93 1.00
C GLU A 397 -4.07 16.65 1.86
N SER A 398 -2.96 16.24 2.49
CA SER A 398 -2.87 14.93 3.12
C SER A 398 -3.41 14.94 4.54
N GLY A 399 -3.96 13.81 4.90
CA GLY A 399 -4.35 13.46 6.24
C GLY A 399 -3.23 13.52 7.23
N CYS A 400 -3.55 13.95 8.45
CA CYS A 400 -2.68 13.80 9.60
C CYS A 400 -3.49 13.23 10.78
N LEU A 401 -2.79 12.65 11.74
CA LEU A 401 -3.36 12.02 12.94
C LEU A 401 -2.82 12.71 14.19
N THR A 402 -3.50 12.56 15.33
CA THR A 402 -3.04 13.16 16.59
C THR A 402 -1.95 12.32 17.26
N ALA A 403 -1.18 12.93 18.18
CA ALA A 403 -0.15 12.23 18.97
C ALA A 403 -0.67 11.01 19.73
N SER A 404 -1.95 11.05 20.14
CA SER A 404 -2.65 10.02 20.91
C SER A 404 -3.08 8.82 20.06
N THR A 405 -3.03 8.94 18.73
CA THR A 405 -3.38 7.83 17.82
C THR A 405 -2.35 6.71 17.97
N ARG A 406 -2.84 5.50 18.26
CA ARG A 406 -2.05 4.32 18.61
C ARG A 406 -1.98 3.36 17.44
N ILE A 407 -0.77 3.14 16.94
CA ILE A 407 -0.47 2.30 15.79
C ILE A 407 -0.31 0.86 16.26
N LEU A 408 -0.93 -0.06 15.53
CA LEU A 408 -0.86 -1.48 15.82
C LEU A 408 0.43 -2.08 15.26
N ARG A 409 1.31 -2.53 16.16
CA ARG A 409 2.60 -3.12 15.82
C ARG A 409 2.46 -4.58 15.39
N ALA A 410 3.18 -4.95 14.34
CA ALA A 410 3.26 -6.32 13.84
C ALA A 410 4.39 -7.12 14.46
N ASP A 411 5.45 -6.47 14.94
CA ASP A 411 6.56 -7.14 15.63
C ASP A 411 6.12 -7.69 17.00
N THR A 412 5.51 -6.86 17.85
CA THR A 412 5.17 -7.20 19.25
C THR A 412 3.69 -7.45 19.47
N GLY A 413 2.83 -7.07 18.52
CA GLY A 413 1.37 -7.17 18.65
C GLY A 413 0.74 -6.09 19.54
N ALA A 414 1.55 -5.24 20.17
CA ALA A 414 1.13 -4.14 21.02
C ALA A 414 0.75 -2.88 20.19
N GLU A 415 0.25 -1.87 20.89
CA GLU A 415 -0.05 -0.56 20.32
C GLU A 415 0.95 0.49 20.82
N VAL A 416 1.45 1.35 19.92
CA VAL A 416 2.35 2.46 20.26
C VAL A 416 1.80 3.78 19.75
N ALA A 417 1.82 4.82 20.56
CA ALA A 417 1.30 6.13 20.16
C ALA A 417 2.24 6.84 19.18
N PHE A 418 1.70 7.62 18.24
CA PHE A 418 2.51 8.47 17.34
C PHE A 418 3.48 9.38 18.12
N GLY A 419 3.01 9.97 19.23
CA GLY A 419 3.85 10.81 20.09
C GLY A 419 4.97 10.04 20.83
N GLU A 420 4.85 8.72 21.00
CA GLU A 420 5.90 7.88 21.56
C GLU A 420 6.94 7.49 20.52
N LEU A 421 6.50 7.12 19.31
CA LEU A 421 7.40 6.87 18.17
C LEU A 421 8.24 8.10 17.83
N MET A 422 7.64 9.29 17.86
CA MET A 422 8.37 10.53 17.60
C MET A 422 9.46 10.82 18.66
N ARG A 423 9.19 10.50 19.94
CA ARG A 423 10.15 10.72 21.03
C ARG A 423 11.26 9.68 21.07
N SER A 424 10.93 8.43 20.77
CA SER A 424 11.88 7.31 20.77
C SER A 424 12.72 7.23 19.49
N GLY A 425 12.20 7.73 18.37
CA GLY A 425 12.80 7.57 17.05
C GLY A 425 12.66 6.15 16.48
N GLU A 426 11.87 5.28 17.13
CA GLU A 426 11.70 3.90 16.73
C GLU A 426 10.91 3.77 15.42
N ARG A 427 11.24 2.75 14.62
CA ARG A 427 10.66 2.45 13.30
C ARG A 427 10.13 1.01 13.26
N PRO A 428 8.97 0.75 13.91
CA PRO A 428 8.50 -0.62 14.12
C PRO A 428 7.94 -1.26 12.84
N MET A 429 7.79 -2.58 12.88
CA MET A 429 6.91 -3.27 11.94
C MET A 429 5.46 -3.01 12.34
N VAL A 430 4.61 -2.64 11.39
CA VAL A 430 3.20 -2.33 11.63
C VAL A 430 2.30 -3.20 10.77
N TRP A 431 1.10 -3.46 11.27
CA TRP A 431 0.08 -4.18 10.50
C TRP A 431 -0.57 -3.24 9.47
N SER A 432 -0.66 -3.71 8.23
CA SER A 432 -1.28 -3.01 7.10
C SER A 432 -2.16 -3.96 6.30
N LEU A 433 -3.05 -3.43 5.45
CA LEU A 433 -3.85 -4.22 4.51
C LEU A 433 -3.19 -4.24 3.13
N ASP A 434 -3.05 -5.43 2.53
CA ASP A 434 -2.69 -5.58 1.13
C ASP A 434 -3.88 -5.24 0.20
N GLU A 435 -3.64 -5.25 -1.13
CA GLU A 435 -4.69 -5.02 -2.14
C GLU A 435 -5.86 -6.02 -2.05
N ARG A 436 -5.65 -7.16 -1.40
CA ARG A 436 -6.64 -8.22 -1.16
C ARG A 436 -7.32 -8.09 0.20
N LEU A 437 -7.12 -6.97 0.90
CA LEU A 437 -7.63 -6.70 2.25
C LEU A 437 -7.17 -7.73 3.29
N ARG A 438 -5.97 -8.31 3.13
CA ARG A 438 -5.35 -9.21 4.12
C ARG A 438 -4.31 -8.47 4.94
N MET A 439 -4.18 -8.88 6.19
CA MET A 439 -3.21 -8.29 7.11
C MET A 439 -1.78 -8.71 6.75
N VAL A 440 -0.92 -7.75 6.43
CA VAL A 440 0.50 -7.94 6.11
C VAL A 440 1.36 -7.00 6.94
N ALA A 441 2.47 -7.51 7.44
CA ALA A 441 3.43 -6.72 8.21
C ALA A 441 4.31 -5.90 7.27
N ARG A 442 4.47 -4.60 7.56
CA ARG A 442 5.31 -3.69 6.78
C ARG A 442 6.10 -2.76 7.70
N PRO A 443 7.34 -2.38 7.33
CA PRO A 443 8.12 -1.48 8.15
C PRO A 443 7.59 -0.05 8.04
N MET A 444 7.47 0.60 9.19
CA MET A 444 7.25 2.04 9.28
C MET A 444 8.59 2.75 9.07
N ILE A 445 8.75 3.42 7.93
CA ILE A 445 10.04 4.00 7.51
C ILE A 445 10.24 5.43 8.04
N ASN A 446 9.17 6.14 8.37
CA ASN A 446 9.26 7.52 8.87
C ASN A 446 8.05 7.90 9.73
N VAL A 447 8.26 8.76 10.72
CA VAL A 447 7.24 9.42 11.55
C VAL A 447 7.69 10.87 11.77
N PHE A 448 6.83 11.84 11.49
CA PHE A 448 7.22 13.26 11.56
C PHE A 448 6.03 14.16 11.95
N PRO A 449 6.30 15.32 12.59
CA PRO A 449 5.28 16.30 12.93
C PRO A 449 4.79 17.02 11.66
N SER A 450 3.49 17.27 11.58
CA SER A 450 2.83 17.96 10.46
C SER A 450 2.16 19.27 10.89
N GLY A 451 2.62 19.86 11.99
CA GLY A 451 2.17 21.16 12.50
C GLY A 451 0.90 21.08 13.36
N ARG A 452 0.13 22.17 13.36
CA ARG A 452 -1.20 22.24 13.99
C ARG A 452 -2.26 22.34 12.90
N LYS A 453 -3.31 21.51 12.99
CA LYS A 453 -4.42 21.47 12.03
C LYS A 453 -5.73 21.20 12.77
N GLU A 454 -6.84 21.61 12.18
CA GLU A 454 -8.16 21.23 12.67
C GLU A 454 -8.33 19.71 12.59
N VAL A 455 -8.72 19.11 13.71
CA VAL A 455 -8.91 17.66 13.85
C VAL A 455 -10.36 17.35 14.16
N PHE A 456 -10.82 16.23 13.62
CA PHE A 456 -12.14 15.68 13.83
C PHE A 456 -12.01 14.34 14.56
N ARG A 457 -12.85 14.15 15.57
CA ARG A 457 -13.08 12.86 16.19
C ARG A 457 -14.08 12.08 15.35
N LEU A 458 -13.67 10.93 14.84
CA LEU A 458 -14.52 9.98 14.13
C LEU A 458 -14.78 8.78 15.04
N ARG A 459 -16.06 8.47 15.29
CA ARG A 459 -16.48 7.30 16.08
C ARG A 459 -17.28 6.33 15.22
N LEU A 460 -17.00 5.05 15.40
CA LEU A 460 -17.66 3.94 14.71
C LEU A 460 -18.70 3.25 15.58
N ALA A 461 -19.63 2.52 14.96
CA ALA A 461 -20.68 1.78 15.63
C ALA A 461 -20.14 0.67 16.54
N SER A 462 -18.94 0.14 16.26
CA SER A 462 -18.23 -0.73 17.20
C SER A 462 -17.66 -0.03 18.44
N GLY A 463 -17.75 1.30 18.52
CA GLY A 463 -17.20 2.11 19.59
C GLY A 463 -15.70 2.43 19.44
N ARG A 464 -15.06 1.96 18.36
CA ARG A 464 -13.72 2.42 17.96
C ARG A 464 -13.75 3.89 17.56
N GLU A 465 -12.69 4.60 17.89
CA GLU A 465 -12.60 6.03 17.61
C GLU A 465 -11.16 6.44 17.28
N VAL A 466 -11.03 7.42 16.39
CA VAL A 466 -9.76 8.00 15.97
C VAL A 466 -9.92 9.50 15.76
N GLU A 467 -8.83 10.22 15.96
CA GLU A 467 -8.75 11.68 15.78
C GLU A 467 -7.85 11.98 14.59
N ALA A 468 -8.43 12.54 13.54
CA ALA A 468 -7.76 12.78 12.27
C ALA A 468 -8.16 14.12 11.64
N THR A 469 -7.32 14.69 10.78
CA THR A 469 -7.68 15.90 10.03
C THR A 469 -8.76 15.60 8.99
N GLY A 470 -9.51 16.63 8.57
CA GLY A 470 -10.55 16.49 7.53
C GLY A 470 -10.03 15.91 6.21
N SER A 471 -8.76 16.14 5.90
CA SER A 471 -8.08 15.56 4.75
C SER A 471 -7.72 14.08 4.88
N HIS A 472 -7.86 13.46 6.06
CA HIS A 472 -7.31 12.12 6.28
C HIS A 472 -8.12 11.02 5.59
N PRO A 473 -7.50 10.18 4.74
CA PRO A 473 -8.18 9.13 4.01
C PRO A 473 -8.53 7.92 4.88
N PHE A 474 -9.77 7.46 4.76
CA PHE A 474 -10.29 6.22 5.36
C PHE A 474 -10.73 5.26 4.26
N MET A 475 -10.45 3.97 4.44
CA MET A 475 -10.80 2.96 3.44
C MET A 475 -12.31 2.70 3.49
N LYS A 476 -13.06 3.15 2.48
CA LYS A 476 -14.41 2.68 2.17
C LYS A 476 -14.32 1.46 1.25
N PHE A 477 -15.48 0.89 0.93
CA PHE A 477 -15.55 -0.26 0.03
C PHE A 477 -15.09 0.08 -1.38
N GLU A 478 -15.42 1.29 -1.81
CA GLU A 478 -15.13 1.77 -3.14
C GLU A 478 -13.66 2.25 -3.23
N GLY A 479 -13.09 2.73 -2.11
CA GLY A 479 -11.70 3.15 -2.02
C GLY A 479 -11.44 4.10 -0.87
N TRP A 480 -10.27 4.75 -0.88
CA TRP A 480 -9.86 5.69 0.15
C TRP A 480 -10.60 7.03 0.01
N THR A 481 -11.33 7.43 1.04
CA THR A 481 -12.14 8.66 1.09
C THR A 481 -11.70 9.57 2.23
N PRO A 482 -11.45 10.87 1.99
CA PRO A 482 -11.10 11.83 3.05
C PRO A 482 -12.19 11.97 4.11
N LEU A 483 -11.82 12.19 5.37
CA LEU A 483 -12.74 12.36 6.49
C LEU A 483 -13.81 13.43 6.24
N ALA A 484 -13.44 14.56 5.65
CA ALA A 484 -14.34 15.67 5.37
C ALA A 484 -15.45 15.31 4.36
N GLN A 485 -15.28 14.22 3.60
CA GLN A 485 -16.27 13.71 2.65
C GLN A 485 -17.09 12.56 3.24
N LEU A 486 -16.68 12.01 4.39
CA LEU A 486 -17.44 10.97 5.08
C LEU A 486 -18.69 11.56 5.72
N LYS A 487 -19.75 10.76 5.71
CA LYS A 487 -21.02 11.08 6.38
C LYS A 487 -21.35 10.02 7.42
N VAL A 488 -22.08 10.42 8.46
CA VAL A 488 -22.67 9.46 9.41
C VAL A 488 -23.53 8.45 8.62
N GLY A 489 -23.30 7.16 8.86
CA GLY A 489 -23.88 6.05 8.10
C GLY A 489 -22.96 5.45 7.03
N ASP A 490 -21.87 6.12 6.65
CA ASP A 490 -20.84 5.54 5.78
C ASP A 490 -20.14 4.37 6.47
N ARG A 491 -19.59 3.45 5.67
CA ARG A 491 -18.84 2.29 6.18
C ARG A 491 -17.38 2.35 5.82
N ILE A 492 -16.51 2.14 6.80
CA ILE A 492 -15.06 2.15 6.63
C ILE A 492 -14.42 0.86 7.17
N ALA A 493 -13.20 0.55 6.74
CA ALA A 493 -12.51 -0.68 7.08
C ALA A 493 -11.88 -0.64 8.49
N ALA A 494 -12.20 -1.65 9.28
CA ALA A 494 -11.56 -2.01 10.53
C ALA A 494 -11.02 -3.45 10.43
N PRO A 495 -9.97 -3.85 11.16
CA PRO A 495 -9.51 -5.22 11.18
C PRO A 495 -10.57 -6.13 11.82
N ARG A 496 -10.89 -7.21 11.12
CA ARG A 496 -11.74 -8.30 11.60
C ARG A 496 -10.94 -9.32 12.41
N ARG A 497 -9.70 -9.53 12.00
CA ARG A 497 -8.72 -10.43 12.63
C ARG A 497 -7.37 -9.77 12.55
N VAL A 498 -6.56 -9.95 13.58
CA VAL A 498 -5.15 -9.58 13.58
C VAL A 498 -4.34 -10.89 13.66
N PRO A 499 -3.34 -11.10 12.80
CA PRO A 499 -2.47 -12.27 12.91
C PRO A 499 -1.67 -12.29 14.23
N GLU A 500 -1.03 -13.42 14.50
CA GLU A 500 -0.04 -13.48 15.57
C GLU A 500 1.13 -12.53 15.26
N PRO A 501 1.69 -11.80 16.24
CA PRO A 501 2.85 -10.95 16.02
C PRO A 501 4.05 -11.77 15.57
N ILE A 502 4.99 -11.12 14.88
CA ILE A 502 6.19 -11.76 14.33
C ILE A 502 7.05 -12.31 15.46
N ASP A 503 7.24 -11.52 16.52
CA ASP A 503 8.09 -11.86 17.65
C ASP A 503 7.23 -12.21 18.86
N THR A 504 6.93 -13.51 18.99
CA THR A 504 6.19 -14.00 20.16
C THR A 504 7.09 -14.38 21.32
N GLN A 505 6.63 -14.10 22.54
CA GLN A 505 7.31 -14.47 23.77
C GLN A 505 6.32 -15.15 24.72
N ARG A 506 6.59 -16.41 25.05
CA ARG A 506 5.77 -17.15 26.03
C ARG A 506 6.03 -16.64 27.44
N MET A 507 4.96 -16.57 28.22
CA MET A 507 5.01 -16.31 29.67
C MET A 507 4.65 -17.58 30.43
N PRO A 508 5.11 -17.77 31.68
CA PRO A 508 4.61 -18.83 32.53
C PRO A 508 3.08 -18.73 32.71
N GLU A 509 2.36 -19.84 32.61
CA GLU A 509 0.89 -19.83 32.70
C GLU A 509 0.40 -19.30 34.05
N SER A 510 1.11 -19.61 35.14
CA SER A 510 0.84 -19.10 36.48
C SER A 510 0.94 -17.56 36.55
N GLU A 511 1.93 -16.98 35.88
CA GLU A 511 2.09 -15.52 35.79
C GLU A 511 0.95 -14.88 34.97
N LEU A 512 0.60 -15.47 33.82
CA LEU A 512 -0.52 -15.00 32.99
C LEU A 512 -1.85 -15.03 33.74
N ILE A 513 -2.13 -16.14 34.44
CA ILE A 513 -3.33 -16.31 35.25
C ILE A 513 -3.35 -15.26 36.37
N SER A 514 -2.25 -15.12 37.12
CA SER A 514 -2.13 -14.13 38.19
C SER A 514 -2.34 -12.71 37.67
N LEU A 515 -1.74 -12.38 36.54
CA LEU A 515 -1.83 -11.08 35.89
C LEU A 515 -3.27 -10.74 35.48
N ALA A 516 -3.95 -11.66 34.80
CA ALA A 516 -5.34 -11.50 34.38
C ALA A 516 -6.25 -11.19 35.59
N ARG A 517 -6.03 -11.87 36.71
CA ARG A 517 -6.79 -11.69 37.94
C ARG A 517 -6.46 -10.39 38.67
N MET A 518 -5.19 -9.97 38.67
CA MET A 518 -4.79 -8.68 39.22
C MET A 518 -5.37 -7.49 38.44
N ILE A 519 -5.44 -7.61 37.11
CA ILE A 519 -6.06 -6.60 36.26
C ILE A 519 -7.57 -6.54 36.50
N GLY A 520 -8.25 -7.69 36.62
CA GLY A 520 -9.69 -7.76 36.92
C GLY A 520 -10.04 -7.25 38.32
N ASP A 521 -9.82 -8.08 39.34
CA ASP A 521 -10.33 -7.86 40.71
C ASP A 521 -9.23 -7.47 41.72
N GLY A 522 -7.97 -7.39 41.27
CA GLY A 522 -6.86 -7.04 42.15
C GLY A 522 -6.79 -5.55 42.53
N SER A 523 -6.35 -5.27 43.75
CA SER A 523 -5.97 -3.93 44.21
C SER A 523 -4.47 -3.89 44.51
N CYS A 524 -3.76 -2.96 43.86
CA CYS A 524 -2.29 -2.85 43.88
C CYS A 524 -1.79 -1.44 44.24
N LEU A 525 -2.53 -0.73 45.11
CA LEU A 525 -2.23 0.66 45.48
C LEU A 525 -1.07 0.78 46.49
N LYS A 526 -0.34 1.90 46.42
CA LYS A 526 0.72 2.22 47.38
C LYS A 526 0.14 2.38 48.79
N ASN A 527 0.87 1.93 49.81
CA ASN A 527 0.48 2.00 51.23
C ASN A 527 -0.76 1.19 51.61
N GLN A 528 -1.21 0.28 50.75
CA GLN A 528 -2.25 -0.71 51.06
C GLN A 528 -1.72 -2.12 50.78
N PRO A 529 -2.18 -3.15 51.49
CA PRO A 529 -1.86 -4.53 51.14
C PRO A 529 -2.37 -4.82 49.73
N ILE A 530 -1.56 -5.50 48.91
CA ILE A 530 -2.06 -6.08 47.66
C ILE A 530 -3.13 -7.11 48.02
N ARG A 531 -4.31 -6.97 47.42
CA ARG A 531 -5.48 -7.81 47.70
C ARG A 531 -6.07 -8.35 46.40
N TYR A 532 -6.57 -9.56 46.50
CA TYR A 532 -7.40 -10.19 45.49
C TYR A 532 -8.74 -10.61 46.12
N GLU A 533 -9.86 -10.18 45.55
CA GLU A 533 -11.21 -10.45 46.07
C GLU A 533 -12.01 -11.24 45.02
N PRO A 534 -11.84 -12.57 44.93
CA PRO A 534 -12.56 -13.38 43.93
C PRO A 534 -14.04 -13.52 44.24
N VAL A 535 -14.82 -13.71 43.18
CA VAL A 535 -16.27 -13.97 43.24
C VAL A 535 -16.59 -15.44 43.56
N ASP A 536 -15.67 -16.39 43.32
CA ASP A 536 -15.88 -17.83 43.57
C ASP A 536 -14.62 -18.59 44.04
N GLU A 537 -14.84 -19.77 44.63
CA GLU A 537 -13.80 -20.64 45.22
C GLU A 537 -12.81 -21.21 44.18
N ALA A 538 -13.27 -21.44 42.95
CA ALA A 538 -12.41 -21.93 41.87
C ALA A 538 -11.40 -20.86 41.43
N ASN A 539 -11.82 -19.60 41.39
CA ASN A 539 -10.97 -18.45 41.11
C ASN A 539 -9.93 -18.24 42.23
N LEU A 540 -10.34 -18.45 43.49
CA LEU A 540 -9.45 -18.44 44.65
C LEU A 540 -8.37 -19.53 44.55
N ALA A 541 -8.75 -20.76 44.20
CA ALA A 541 -7.83 -21.88 44.02
C ALA A 541 -6.79 -21.62 42.91
N ALA A 542 -7.24 -21.11 41.76
CA ALA A 542 -6.35 -20.81 40.64
C ALA A 542 -5.28 -19.75 41.01
N VAL A 543 -5.66 -18.72 41.76
CA VAL A 543 -4.73 -17.69 42.23
C VAL A 543 -3.81 -18.22 43.33
N THR A 544 -4.31 -19.09 44.21
CA THR A 544 -3.49 -19.71 45.28
C THR A 544 -2.39 -20.59 44.70
N VAL A 545 -2.73 -21.42 43.70
CA VAL A 545 -1.75 -22.27 42.98
C VAL A 545 -0.74 -21.40 42.24
N SER A 546 -1.20 -20.33 41.58
CA SER A 546 -0.31 -19.45 40.82
C SER A 546 0.62 -18.63 41.74
N ALA A 547 0.10 -18.11 42.87
CA ALA A 547 0.86 -17.36 43.85
C ALA A 547 1.92 -18.21 44.58
N ALA A 548 1.70 -19.52 44.71
CA ALA A 548 2.68 -20.43 45.30
C ALA A 548 3.99 -20.52 44.48
N HIS A 549 3.97 -20.17 43.19
CA HIS A 549 5.14 -20.19 42.30
C HIS A 549 5.96 -18.88 42.35
N SER A 550 5.47 -17.83 43.03
CA SER A 550 6.00 -16.45 42.95
C SER A 550 6.38 -15.84 44.30
N ASP A 551 6.92 -16.64 45.24
CA ASP A 551 7.49 -16.23 46.54
C ASP A 551 6.53 -15.85 47.69
N GLY A 552 5.64 -16.78 48.08
CA GLY A 552 5.15 -16.85 49.46
C GLY A 552 3.67 -17.19 49.59
N ALA A 553 3.35 -17.94 50.65
CA ALA A 553 2.00 -18.38 50.97
C ALA A 553 0.96 -17.24 50.79
N ALA A 554 -0.07 -17.49 49.99
CA ALA A 554 -1.22 -16.61 49.93
C ALA A 554 -2.05 -16.82 51.21
N ILE A 555 -2.21 -15.77 52.00
CA ILE A 555 -3.02 -15.83 53.22
C ILE A 555 -4.46 -15.54 52.81
N ARG A 556 -5.34 -16.52 53.05
CA ARG A 556 -6.79 -16.36 52.91
C ARG A 556 -7.32 -15.64 54.14
N ASP A 557 -8.00 -14.53 53.93
CA ASP A 557 -8.72 -13.81 54.97
C ASP A 557 -10.20 -14.20 54.97
N ASP A 558 -10.56 -15.09 55.88
CA ASP A 558 -11.94 -15.44 56.16
C ASP A 558 -12.32 -14.87 57.54
N TYR A 559 -12.74 -13.60 57.60
CA TYR A 559 -13.28 -13.01 58.83
C TYR A 559 -14.54 -12.18 58.55
N LEU A 560 -15.46 -12.13 59.53
CA LEU A 560 -16.81 -11.54 59.41
C LEU A 560 -16.86 -10.11 58.82
N ALA A 561 -15.80 -9.31 59.03
CA ALA A 561 -15.71 -7.94 58.51
C ALA A 561 -15.21 -7.81 57.06
N ALA A 562 -14.63 -8.86 56.47
CA ALA A 562 -14.09 -8.83 55.11
C ALA A 562 -15.18 -8.79 54.02
N ARG A 563 -16.43 -9.15 54.33
CA ARG A 563 -17.61 -9.25 53.42
C ARG A 563 -17.46 -10.24 52.25
N VAL A 564 -16.25 -10.52 51.76
CA VAL A 564 -15.89 -11.49 50.70
C VAL A 564 -14.53 -12.12 51.05
N PRO A 565 -14.25 -13.40 50.73
CA PRO A 565 -12.92 -13.98 50.87
C PRO A 565 -11.87 -13.16 50.12
N SER A 566 -10.72 -12.88 50.73
CA SER A 566 -9.63 -12.16 50.06
C SER A 566 -8.29 -12.87 50.22
N LEU A 567 -7.43 -12.83 49.20
CA LEU A 567 -6.05 -13.30 49.26
C LEU A 567 -5.10 -12.13 49.39
N ARG A 568 -4.17 -12.24 50.35
CA ARG A 568 -3.06 -11.30 50.54
C ARG A 568 -1.72 -12.04 50.46
N PRO A 569 -0.67 -11.44 49.90
CA PRO A 569 0.68 -12.00 50.00
C PRO A 569 1.10 -12.10 51.47
N ALA A 570 1.78 -13.19 51.86
CA ALA A 570 2.34 -13.32 53.21
C ALA A 570 3.22 -12.12 53.59
N ARG A 571 3.09 -11.63 54.83
CA ARG A 571 3.91 -10.51 55.34
C ARG A 571 5.37 -10.95 55.49
N GLN A 572 6.23 -10.56 54.57
CA GLN A 572 7.68 -10.54 54.83
C GLN A 572 8.06 -9.20 55.52
N ARG A 573 8.87 -9.26 56.60
CA ARG A 573 9.49 -8.06 57.18
C ARG A 573 10.53 -7.54 56.18
N LEU A 574 10.15 -6.54 55.39
CA LEU A 574 11.05 -5.89 54.45
C LEU A 574 11.69 -4.65 55.10
N PRO A 575 13.00 -4.39 54.89
CA PRO A 575 13.65 -3.14 55.31
C PRO A 575 12.94 -1.91 54.72
N ARG A 576 13.05 -0.75 55.40
CA ARG A 576 12.49 0.52 54.91
C ARG A 576 12.93 0.79 53.47
N GLY A 577 11.96 0.94 52.57
CA GLY A 577 12.19 1.26 51.15
C GLY A 577 12.18 0.06 50.18
N ARG A 578 12.10 -1.20 50.64
CA ARG A 578 11.97 -2.37 49.75
C ARG A 578 10.50 -2.78 49.54
N CYS A 579 10.14 -3.07 48.29
CA CYS A 579 8.83 -3.59 47.89
C CYS A 579 8.80 -5.13 47.97
N THR A 580 7.61 -5.72 48.09
CA THR A 580 7.43 -7.18 47.98
C THR A 580 7.76 -7.65 46.56
N PRO A 581 8.19 -8.91 46.34
CA PRO A 581 8.46 -9.46 45.00
C PRO A 581 7.30 -9.26 44.02
N ILE A 582 6.06 -9.52 44.46
CA ILE A 582 4.86 -9.26 43.67
C ILE A 582 4.65 -7.78 43.33
N ALA A 583 4.98 -6.85 44.24
CA ALA A 583 4.91 -5.42 43.96
C ALA A 583 6.00 -4.98 42.97
N ALA A 584 7.21 -5.55 43.06
CA ALA A 584 8.29 -5.32 42.11
C ALA A 584 7.96 -5.87 40.72
N TRP A 585 7.38 -7.08 40.64
CA TRP A 585 6.89 -7.68 39.40
C TRP A 585 5.78 -6.83 38.75
N LEU A 586 4.75 -6.44 39.51
CA LEU A 586 3.69 -5.55 39.03
C LEU A 586 4.21 -4.16 38.63
N ALA A 587 5.26 -3.66 39.30
CA ALA A 587 5.90 -2.40 38.93
C ALA A 587 6.64 -2.53 37.59
N GLY A 588 7.35 -3.65 37.37
CA GLY A 588 7.98 -3.97 36.08
C GLY A 588 6.97 -4.07 34.93
N LEU A 589 5.74 -4.48 35.23
CA LEU A 589 4.62 -4.52 34.26
C LEU A 589 3.84 -3.20 34.14
N GLY A 590 4.22 -2.15 34.88
CA GLY A 590 3.56 -0.84 34.85
C GLY A 590 2.17 -0.79 35.51
N LEU A 591 1.79 -1.83 36.26
CA LEU A 591 0.48 -1.98 36.89
C LEU A 591 0.45 -1.57 38.37
N PHE A 592 1.61 -1.55 39.03
CA PHE A 592 1.69 -1.14 40.42
C PHE A 592 1.23 0.31 40.57
N THR A 593 0.47 0.62 41.63
CA THR A 593 -0.16 1.92 41.93
C THR A 593 -1.32 2.37 41.02
N LYS A 594 -1.66 1.61 39.97
CA LYS A 594 -2.77 1.97 39.07
C LYS A 594 -4.14 1.73 39.73
N ARG A 595 -5.03 2.71 39.61
CA ARG A 595 -6.46 2.58 39.97
C ARG A 595 -7.23 1.86 38.87
N SER A 596 -8.46 1.41 39.17
CA SER A 596 -9.30 0.66 38.23
C SER A 596 -9.55 1.36 36.88
N HIS A 597 -9.56 2.70 36.83
CA HIS A 597 -9.70 3.48 35.59
C HIS A 597 -8.39 3.70 34.82
N GLU A 598 -7.24 3.36 35.42
CA GLU A 598 -5.91 3.52 34.84
C GLU A 598 -5.27 2.19 34.42
N LYS A 599 -5.91 1.06 34.74
CA LYS A 599 -5.43 -0.28 34.37
C LYS A 599 -5.40 -0.43 32.85
N CYS A 600 -4.42 -1.16 32.35
CA CYS A 600 -4.24 -1.54 30.94
C CYS A 600 -3.69 -2.96 30.86
N VAL A 601 -3.63 -3.54 29.66
CA VAL A 601 -2.91 -4.80 29.45
C VAL A 601 -1.42 -4.51 29.23
N PRO A 602 -0.50 -5.17 29.94
CA PRO A 602 0.94 -5.00 29.70
C PRO A 602 1.39 -5.53 28.33
N GLU A 603 2.45 -4.94 27.78
CA GLU A 603 3.03 -5.32 26.49
C GLU A 603 3.38 -6.82 26.41
N ALA A 604 3.83 -7.41 27.51
CA ALA A 604 4.19 -8.84 27.58
C ALA A 604 3.03 -9.77 27.15
N VAL A 605 1.78 -9.41 27.45
CA VAL A 605 0.60 -10.18 27.02
C VAL A 605 0.33 -10.01 25.53
N PHE A 606 0.60 -8.83 24.97
CA PHE A 606 0.48 -8.60 23.53
C PHE A 606 1.54 -9.36 22.72
N ARG A 607 2.71 -9.63 23.31
CA ARG A 607 3.75 -10.50 22.72
C ARG A 607 3.48 -11.99 22.91
N ALA A 608 2.57 -12.39 23.79
CA ALA A 608 2.27 -13.80 24.01
C ALA A 608 1.64 -14.44 22.76
N PRO A 609 1.89 -15.74 22.48
CA PRO A 609 1.22 -16.46 21.38
C PRO A 609 -0.30 -16.56 21.60
N ASN A 610 -1.06 -16.82 20.52
CA ASN A 610 -2.52 -16.71 20.56
C ASN A 610 -3.21 -17.67 21.56
N ASP A 611 -2.61 -18.83 21.84
CA ASP A 611 -3.05 -19.78 22.89
C ASP A 611 -2.96 -19.16 24.29
N GLN A 612 -1.87 -18.47 24.60
CA GLN A 612 -1.67 -17.77 25.87
C GLN A 612 -2.53 -16.51 26.01
N VAL A 613 -2.77 -15.79 24.90
CA VAL A 613 -3.76 -14.70 24.86
C VAL A 613 -5.15 -15.22 25.20
N ALA A 614 -5.55 -16.37 24.65
CA ALA A 614 -6.83 -16.99 24.97
C ALA A 614 -6.92 -17.40 26.45
N LEU A 615 -5.85 -17.97 27.02
CA LEU A 615 -5.78 -18.29 28.44
C LEU A 615 -5.90 -17.03 29.32
N PHE A 616 -5.16 -15.97 29.00
CA PHE A 616 -5.24 -14.70 29.70
C PHE A 616 -6.67 -14.13 29.66
N LEU A 617 -7.29 -14.07 28.48
CA LEU A 617 -8.67 -13.59 28.30
C LEU A 617 -9.67 -14.44 29.10
N ARG A 618 -9.51 -15.76 29.16
CA ARG A 618 -10.37 -16.68 29.93
C ARG A 618 -10.42 -16.31 31.42
N HIS A 619 -9.26 -16.06 32.01
CA HIS A 619 -9.14 -15.71 33.43
C HIS A 619 -9.50 -14.24 33.70
N LEU A 620 -9.25 -13.35 32.75
CA LEU A 620 -9.70 -11.96 32.84
C LEU A 620 -11.23 -11.86 32.80
N TRP A 621 -11.88 -12.66 31.95
CA TRP A 621 -13.34 -12.64 31.80
C TRP A 621 -14.07 -13.08 33.06
N SER A 622 -13.52 -14.03 33.81
CA SER A 622 -14.10 -14.48 35.08
C SER A 622 -14.01 -13.48 36.23
N ALA A 623 -13.33 -12.35 36.04
CA ALA A 623 -13.23 -11.27 37.02
C ALA A 623 -14.25 -10.14 36.73
N GLY A 624 -14.24 -9.62 35.49
CA GLY A 624 -15.07 -8.47 35.10
C GLY A 624 -16.08 -8.74 33.98
N GLY A 625 -16.21 -10.00 33.56
CA GLY A 625 -17.07 -10.44 32.47
C GLY A 625 -18.32 -11.16 32.93
N SER A 626 -19.24 -11.35 32.00
CA SER A 626 -20.47 -12.11 32.21
C SER A 626 -20.82 -12.88 30.95
N VAL A 627 -21.16 -14.16 31.14
CA VAL A 627 -21.71 -15.04 30.10
C VAL A 627 -23.03 -15.62 30.57
N ARG A 628 -24.12 -15.30 29.85
CA ARG A 628 -25.45 -15.82 30.16
C ARG A 628 -26.32 -16.04 28.92
N TRP A 629 -27.18 -17.04 29.01
CA TRP A 629 -28.26 -17.26 28.06
C TRP A 629 -29.52 -16.50 28.51
N ASP A 630 -30.04 -15.63 27.65
CA ASP A 630 -31.32 -14.98 27.83
C ASP A 630 -32.41 -15.85 27.17
N ALA A 631 -33.06 -16.70 27.98
CA ALA A 631 -34.09 -17.61 27.51
C ALA A 631 -35.31 -16.89 26.93
N THR A 632 -35.63 -15.70 27.43
CA THR A 632 -36.80 -14.91 26.99
C THR A 632 -36.64 -14.43 25.55
N ASN A 633 -35.44 -13.98 25.19
CA ASN A 633 -35.15 -13.48 23.85
C ASN A 633 -34.45 -14.50 22.94
N GLY A 634 -34.12 -15.69 23.47
CA GLY A 634 -33.35 -16.71 22.77
C GLY A 634 -31.97 -16.21 22.33
N GLN A 635 -31.30 -15.41 23.18
CA GLN A 635 -30.06 -14.73 22.83
C GLN A 635 -28.96 -14.93 23.87
N GLY A 636 -27.76 -15.21 23.39
CA GLY A 636 -26.57 -15.21 24.21
C GLY A 636 -26.09 -13.79 24.52
N ARG A 637 -25.77 -13.52 25.79
CA ARG A 637 -25.17 -12.26 26.24
C ARG A 637 -23.76 -12.53 26.79
N VAL A 638 -22.76 -12.01 26.09
CA VAL A 638 -21.35 -12.06 26.49
C VAL A 638 -20.82 -10.64 26.52
N TYR A 639 -20.42 -10.15 27.69
CA TYR A 639 -19.81 -8.84 27.83
C TYR A 639 -18.73 -8.80 28.91
N TYR A 640 -17.85 -7.81 28.82
CA TYR A 640 -16.83 -7.47 29.81
C TYR A 640 -16.93 -5.98 30.16
N GLY A 641 -16.96 -5.65 31.45
CA GLY A 641 -17.14 -4.29 31.94
C GLY A 641 -15.88 -3.75 32.62
N SER A 642 -15.54 -2.49 32.37
CA SER A 642 -14.46 -1.79 33.08
C SER A 642 -14.72 -0.28 33.16
N THR A 643 -14.07 0.39 34.11
CA THR A 643 -13.97 1.85 34.18
C THR A 643 -12.70 2.37 33.52
N SER A 644 -11.88 1.51 32.92
CA SER A 644 -10.73 1.92 32.10
C SER A 644 -11.06 1.75 30.63
N ARG A 645 -11.11 2.87 29.89
CA ARG A 645 -11.29 2.82 28.43
C ARG A 645 -10.11 2.10 27.76
N ARG A 646 -8.88 2.34 28.24
CA ARG A 646 -7.66 1.71 27.72
C ARG A 646 -7.74 0.19 27.83
N LEU A 647 -8.13 -0.34 29.00
CA LEU A 647 -8.28 -1.78 29.19
C LEU A 647 -9.33 -2.39 28.24
N ILE A 648 -10.43 -1.68 27.99
CA ILE A 648 -11.46 -2.14 27.05
C ILE A 648 -10.93 -2.18 25.60
N ASP A 649 -10.19 -1.17 25.18
CA ASP A 649 -9.55 -1.17 23.85
C ASP A 649 -8.52 -2.30 23.73
N ASP A 650 -7.69 -2.49 24.76
CA ASP A 650 -6.67 -3.54 24.82
C ASP A 650 -7.31 -4.94 24.73
N VAL A 651 -8.40 -5.18 25.47
CA VAL A 651 -9.16 -6.45 25.40
C VAL A 651 -9.81 -6.63 24.02
N ALA A 652 -10.33 -5.56 23.41
CA ALA A 652 -10.87 -5.62 22.05
C ALA A 652 -9.80 -6.03 21.03
N GLN A 653 -8.57 -5.51 21.17
CA GLN A 653 -7.43 -5.87 20.32
C GLN A 653 -7.00 -7.32 20.53
N LEU A 654 -6.90 -7.80 21.78
CA LEU A 654 -6.59 -9.21 22.05
C LEU A 654 -7.67 -10.16 21.52
N LEU A 655 -8.94 -9.77 21.57
CA LEU A 655 -10.02 -10.55 20.96
C LEU A 655 -9.87 -10.67 19.44
N LEU A 656 -9.43 -9.61 18.76
CA LEU A 656 -9.14 -9.66 17.31
C LEU A 656 -8.02 -10.66 16.97
N ARG A 657 -7.03 -10.85 17.86
CA ARG A 657 -5.96 -11.85 17.67
C ARG A 657 -6.48 -13.29 17.69
N VAL A 658 -7.42 -13.57 18.57
CA VAL A 658 -8.16 -14.84 18.58
C VAL A 658 -9.33 -14.86 17.59
N GLY A 659 -9.46 -13.81 16.76
CA GLY A 659 -10.39 -13.63 15.64
C GLY A 659 -11.86 -13.47 16.04
N ILE A 660 -12.08 -12.79 17.17
CA ILE A 660 -13.39 -12.44 17.72
C ILE A 660 -13.55 -10.92 17.58
N PHE A 661 -14.61 -10.48 16.91
CA PHE A 661 -14.92 -9.06 16.81
C PHE A 661 -15.81 -8.59 17.98
N SER A 662 -15.56 -7.40 18.51
CA SER A 662 -16.26 -6.85 19.67
C SER A 662 -16.78 -5.42 19.46
N TRP A 663 -17.78 -5.06 20.26
CA TRP A 663 -18.42 -3.74 20.27
C TRP A 663 -18.30 -3.10 21.65
N ILE A 664 -17.96 -1.82 21.71
CA ILE A 664 -17.79 -1.04 22.93
C ILE A 664 -18.99 -0.10 23.07
N THR A 665 -19.65 -0.14 24.23
CA THR A 665 -20.71 0.79 24.60
C THR A 665 -20.32 1.56 25.85
N HIS A 666 -20.54 2.87 25.84
CA HIS A 666 -20.47 3.70 27.04
C HIS A 666 -21.68 3.41 27.95
N ALA A 667 -21.41 3.27 29.24
CA ALA A 667 -22.38 2.98 30.29
C ALA A 667 -22.14 3.96 31.45
N PRO A 668 -22.71 5.17 31.41
CA PRO A 668 -22.48 6.18 32.44
C PRO A 668 -23.01 5.71 33.80
N LYS A 669 -22.29 6.02 34.88
CA LYS A 669 -22.75 5.83 36.26
C LYS A 669 -23.06 7.20 36.87
N LEU A 670 -24.26 7.38 37.42
CA LEU A 670 -24.57 8.57 38.22
C LEU A 670 -23.67 8.60 39.46
N GLY A 671 -22.87 9.66 39.62
CA GLY A 671 -22.03 9.89 40.81
C GLY A 671 -20.70 9.14 40.86
N GLY A 672 -20.21 8.58 39.74
CA GLY A 672 -18.92 7.88 39.68
C GLY A 672 -18.18 8.07 38.35
N HIS A 673 -17.05 7.39 38.17
CA HIS A 673 -16.34 7.37 36.88
C HIS A 673 -17.17 6.68 35.80
N ASP A 674 -17.03 7.15 34.56
CA ASP A 674 -17.58 6.49 33.38
C ASP A 674 -17.16 5.02 33.31
N SER A 675 -18.06 4.19 32.81
CA SER A 675 -17.82 2.77 32.58
C SER A 675 -18.09 2.43 31.12
N TRP A 676 -17.30 1.49 30.60
CA TRP A 676 -17.42 0.96 29.26
C TRP A 676 -17.70 -0.54 29.34
N ARG A 677 -18.55 -1.02 28.44
CA ARG A 677 -18.83 -2.45 28.28
C ARG A 677 -18.43 -2.88 26.88
N LEU A 678 -17.60 -3.90 26.81
CA LEU A 678 -17.26 -4.61 25.60
C LEU A 678 -18.24 -5.78 25.45
N HIS A 679 -18.89 -5.90 24.30
CA HIS A 679 -19.86 -6.95 23.99
C HIS A 679 -19.33 -7.83 22.87
N ILE A 680 -19.54 -9.14 22.99
CA ILE A 680 -19.36 -10.09 21.90
C ILE A 680 -20.75 -10.46 21.39
N ARG A 681 -21.07 -9.99 20.18
CA ARG A 681 -22.38 -10.17 19.54
C ARG A 681 -22.24 -11.08 18.33
N GLY A 682 -23.36 -11.70 17.94
CA GLY A 682 -23.42 -12.61 16.79
C GLY A 682 -23.01 -14.04 17.16
N ALA A 683 -23.76 -15.01 16.65
CA ALA A 683 -23.59 -16.40 17.03
C ALA A 683 -22.19 -16.95 16.69
N LYS A 684 -21.59 -16.51 15.57
CA LYS A 684 -20.25 -16.96 15.15
C LYS A 684 -19.15 -16.54 16.14
N ASP A 685 -19.09 -15.26 16.47
CA ASP A 685 -18.10 -14.72 17.41
C ASP A 685 -18.33 -15.24 18.84
N GLN A 686 -19.59 -15.40 19.25
CA GLN A 686 -19.94 -16.00 20.54
C GLN A 686 -19.52 -17.47 20.62
N VAL A 687 -19.79 -18.29 19.60
CA VAL A 687 -19.33 -19.69 19.55
C VAL A 687 -17.80 -19.74 19.56
N ARG A 688 -17.13 -18.86 18.81
CA ARG A 688 -15.67 -18.78 18.79
C ARG A 688 -15.10 -18.44 20.16
N PHE A 689 -15.67 -17.45 20.83
CA PHE A 689 -15.34 -17.08 22.22
C PHE A 689 -15.50 -18.28 23.16
N LEU A 690 -16.67 -18.92 23.17
CA LEU A 690 -16.97 -20.02 24.10
C LEU A 690 -16.09 -21.25 23.87
N ARG A 691 -15.63 -21.50 22.63
CA ARG A 691 -14.77 -22.64 22.29
C ARG A 691 -13.29 -22.38 22.53
N HIS A 692 -12.78 -21.22 22.13
CA HIS A 692 -11.35 -20.95 22.12
C HIS A 692 -10.87 -20.19 23.36
N VAL A 693 -11.73 -19.37 23.97
CA VAL A 693 -11.40 -18.62 25.19
C VAL A 693 -12.11 -19.25 26.38
N GLY A 694 -13.44 -19.35 26.33
CA GLY A 694 -14.27 -19.80 27.44
C GLY A 694 -14.22 -18.86 28.64
N VAL A 695 -14.76 -19.30 29.77
CA VAL A 695 -14.68 -18.60 31.06
C VAL A 695 -14.23 -19.59 32.13
N HIS A 696 -13.48 -19.12 33.12
CA HIS A 696 -13.07 -19.92 34.27
C HIS A 696 -14.07 -19.79 35.43
N GLY A 697 -14.16 -20.80 36.30
CA GLY A 697 -14.97 -20.74 37.52
C GLY A 697 -16.46 -21.03 37.29
N ALA A 698 -17.32 -20.50 38.15
CA ALA A 698 -18.74 -20.84 38.18
C ALA A 698 -19.48 -20.53 36.86
N GLU A 699 -19.08 -19.46 36.16
CA GLU A 699 -19.65 -19.09 34.86
C GLU A 699 -19.29 -20.07 33.71
N ALA A 700 -18.34 -20.99 33.91
CA ALA A 700 -18.00 -22.00 32.91
C ALA A 700 -19.21 -22.89 32.55
N VAL A 701 -20.08 -23.18 33.53
CA VAL A 701 -21.31 -23.95 33.31
C VAL A 701 -22.29 -23.16 32.44
N ALA A 702 -22.47 -21.87 32.72
CA ALA A 702 -23.32 -20.98 31.92
C ALA A 702 -22.78 -20.84 30.48
N ALA A 703 -21.46 -20.78 30.32
CA ALA A 703 -20.80 -20.76 29.01
C ALA A 703 -21.07 -22.05 28.21
N GLN A 704 -21.01 -23.22 28.85
CA GLN A 704 -21.31 -24.50 28.20
C GLN A 704 -22.79 -24.63 27.83
N GLU A 705 -23.70 -24.18 28.70
CA GLU A 705 -25.14 -24.13 28.41
C GLU A 705 -25.41 -23.22 27.21
N MET A 706 -24.88 -21.99 27.22
CA MET A 706 -25.00 -21.07 26.11
C MET A 706 -24.44 -21.65 24.80
N LEU A 707 -23.30 -22.36 24.85
CA LEU A 707 -22.73 -23.02 23.67
C LEU A 707 -23.65 -24.13 23.11
N ARG A 708 -24.36 -24.86 23.97
CA ARG A 708 -25.35 -25.86 23.55
C ARG A 708 -26.55 -25.18 22.87
N GLN A 709 -27.07 -24.12 23.47
CA GLN A 709 -28.21 -23.36 22.93
C GLN A 709 -27.89 -22.69 21.57
N LEU A 710 -26.67 -22.15 21.42
CA LEU A 710 -26.22 -21.52 20.18
C LEU A 710 -26.03 -22.49 18.98
N LYS A 711 -26.01 -23.81 19.22
CA LYS A 711 -25.98 -24.82 18.13
C LYS A 711 -27.35 -25.03 17.46
N GLY A 712 -28.45 -24.54 18.04
CA GLY A 712 -29.78 -24.58 17.43
C GLY A 712 -29.97 -23.56 16.28
N PRO A 713 -31.17 -23.45 15.68
CA PRO A 713 -31.48 -22.44 14.66
C PRO A 713 -31.52 -21.04 15.28
N VAL A 714 -30.35 -20.43 15.47
CA VAL A 714 -30.22 -19.07 16.00
C VAL A 714 -30.55 -18.07 14.88
N ARG A 715 -31.54 -17.19 15.12
CA ARG A 715 -31.74 -15.98 14.30
C ARG A 715 -30.43 -15.21 14.28
N ASN A 716 -29.77 -15.15 13.12
CA ASN A 716 -28.50 -14.46 12.95
C ASN A 716 -28.77 -13.01 12.51
N PRO A 717 -28.81 -12.01 13.42
CA PRO A 717 -28.83 -10.62 13.00
C PRO A 717 -27.51 -10.36 12.26
N ASN A 718 -27.59 -10.03 10.97
CA ASN A 718 -26.45 -9.77 10.09
C ASN A 718 -25.53 -8.67 10.66
N LEU A 719 -24.55 -9.01 11.50
CA LEU A 719 -23.60 -8.05 12.09
C LEU A 719 -22.35 -7.90 11.22
N ASP A 720 -21.78 -9.01 10.78
CA ASP A 720 -20.67 -9.07 9.82
C ASP A 720 -21.20 -9.11 8.39
N SER A 721 -21.50 -7.90 7.88
CA SER A 721 -22.19 -7.70 6.62
C SER A 721 -21.34 -6.96 5.60
N ALA A 722 -21.31 -7.46 4.37
CA ALA A 722 -20.69 -6.76 3.26
C ALA A 722 -21.54 -5.51 2.91
N PRO A 723 -20.94 -4.43 2.37
CA PRO A 723 -21.67 -3.25 1.93
C PRO A 723 -22.79 -3.61 0.95
N LYS A 724 -23.93 -2.90 0.99
CA LYS A 724 -25.10 -3.18 0.13
C LYS A 724 -24.74 -3.26 -1.36
N LYS A 725 -23.76 -2.46 -1.80
CA LYS A 725 -23.30 -2.38 -3.19
C LYS A 725 -22.66 -3.68 -3.70
N VAL A 726 -22.16 -4.54 -2.82
CA VAL A 726 -21.66 -5.89 -3.20
C VAL A 726 -22.78 -6.70 -3.85
N TRP A 727 -24.03 -6.58 -3.39
CA TRP A 727 -25.17 -7.26 -4.03
C TRP A 727 -25.50 -6.72 -5.40
N ALA A 728 -25.34 -5.42 -5.64
CA ALA A 728 -25.54 -4.87 -6.98
C ALA A 728 -24.53 -5.45 -7.98
N GLN A 729 -23.26 -5.60 -7.56
CA GLN A 729 -22.23 -6.25 -8.37
C GLN A 729 -22.51 -7.75 -8.58
N VAL A 730 -22.89 -8.48 -7.52
CA VAL A 730 -23.26 -9.90 -7.59
C VAL A 730 -24.49 -10.11 -8.48
N GLY A 731 -25.51 -9.26 -8.33
CA GLY A 731 -26.74 -9.30 -9.13
C GLY A 731 -26.49 -9.02 -10.61
N ASN A 732 -25.73 -7.96 -10.93
CA ASN A 732 -25.35 -7.66 -12.32
C ASN A 732 -24.59 -8.83 -12.98
N ARG A 733 -23.71 -9.50 -12.24
CA ARG A 733 -22.94 -10.65 -12.74
C ARG A 733 -23.77 -11.94 -12.87
N LEU A 734 -24.72 -12.17 -11.97
CA LEU A 734 -25.68 -13.29 -12.08
C LEU A 734 -26.61 -13.10 -13.29
N SER A 735 -27.10 -11.89 -13.51
CA SER A 735 -27.92 -11.54 -14.68
C SER A 735 -27.13 -11.70 -15.98
N ALA A 736 -25.85 -11.30 -16.02
CA ALA A 736 -24.99 -11.45 -17.19
C ALA A 736 -24.70 -12.91 -17.58
N LYS A 737 -24.73 -13.84 -16.61
CA LYS A 737 -24.54 -15.28 -16.86
C LYS A 737 -25.84 -16.06 -17.10
N GLN A 738 -27.00 -15.38 -17.23
CA GLN A 738 -28.33 -16.01 -17.40
C GLN A 738 -28.65 -17.09 -16.34
N MET A 739 -28.09 -16.99 -15.14
CA MET A 739 -28.37 -17.94 -14.06
C MET A 739 -29.53 -17.45 -13.19
N MET A 740 -30.72 -18.05 -13.35
CA MET A 740 -31.84 -17.87 -12.44
C MET A 740 -31.72 -18.84 -11.26
N ASP A 741 -31.43 -18.32 -10.06
CA ASP A 741 -31.52 -19.08 -8.82
C ASP A 741 -32.54 -18.44 -7.87
N ILE A 742 -33.63 -19.17 -7.61
CA ILE A 742 -34.81 -18.72 -6.84
C ILE A 742 -34.44 -18.38 -5.39
N GLN A 743 -33.36 -18.97 -4.83
CA GLN A 743 -32.93 -18.70 -3.45
C GLN A 743 -32.11 -17.40 -3.27
N LEU A 744 -31.58 -16.81 -4.35
CA LEU A 744 -30.79 -15.57 -4.33
C LEU A 744 -31.59 -14.34 -4.80
N HIS A 745 -32.83 -14.55 -5.27
CA HIS A 745 -33.60 -13.58 -6.05
C HIS A 745 -34.91 -13.16 -5.35
N GLU A 746 -34.86 -12.71 -4.08
CA GLU A 746 -35.95 -11.91 -3.52
C GLU A 746 -35.64 -10.41 -3.64
N PRO A 747 -36.49 -9.60 -4.29
CA PRO A 747 -36.29 -8.14 -4.45
C PRO A 747 -36.22 -7.36 -3.12
N THR A 748 -36.82 -7.88 -2.05
CA THR A 748 -36.74 -7.33 -0.68
C THR A 748 -35.36 -7.53 -0.05
N MET A 749 -34.58 -8.53 -0.47
CA MET A 749 -33.26 -8.83 0.07
C MET A 749 -32.17 -7.83 -0.36
N TRP A 750 -32.36 -7.12 -1.48
CA TRP A 750 -31.39 -6.14 -1.98
C TRP A 750 -31.39 -4.81 -1.22
N LYS A 751 -32.37 -4.60 -0.33
CA LYS A 751 -32.45 -3.40 0.52
C LYS A 751 -31.53 -3.46 1.75
N HIS A 752 -30.97 -4.64 2.09
CA HIS A 752 -30.17 -4.87 3.30
C HIS A 752 -28.77 -5.45 3.01
N SER A 753 -27.80 -5.17 3.88
CA SER A 753 -26.42 -5.68 3.76
C SER A 753 -26.37 -7.19 4.03
N PRO A 754 -25.80 -8.03 3.14
CA PRO A 754 -25.74 -9.48 3.32
C PRO A 754 -24.68 -9.90 4.34
N SER A 755 -24.92 -11.02 5.02
CA SER A 755 -23.84 -11.77 5.66
C SER A 755 -22.87 -12.34 4.62
N ARG A 756 -21.56 -12.32 4.93
CA ARG A 756 -20.48 -12.81 4.04
C ARG A 756 -20.62 -14.26 3.56
N SER A 757 -21.35 -15.10 4.31
CA SER A 757 -21.66 -16.48 3.88
C SER A 757 -22.49 -16.55 2.60
N ARG A 758 -23.21 -15.48 2.24
CA ARG A 758 -24.05 -15.46 1.04
C ARG A 758 -23.24 -15.14 -0.23
N PRO A 759 -22.39 -14.07 -0.28
CA PRO A 759 -21.42 -13.89 -1.35
C PRO A 759 -20.52 -15.12 -1.54
N HIS A 760 -20.08 -15.77 -0.46
CA HIS A 760 -19.29 -17.01 -0.56
C HIS A 760 -20.07 -18.19 -1.17
N ARG A 761 -21.38 -18.31 -0.89
CA ARG A 761 -22.23 -19.33 -1.54
C ARG A 761 -22.54 -19.01 -3.00
N ALA A 762 -22.73 -17.72 -3.32
CA ALA A 762 -22.90 -17.25 -4.69
C ALA A 762 -21.60 -17.44 -5.51
N GLU A 763 -20.44 -17.30 -4.86
CA GLU A 763 -19.12 -17.49 -5.44
C GLU A 763 -18.87 -18.91 -5.96
N ALA A 764 -19.32 -19.95 -5.24
CA ALA A 764 -19.26 -21.34 -5.72
C ALA A 764 -19.96 -21.57 -7.08
N ARG A 765 -20.70 -20.57 -7.60
CA ARG A 765 -21.39 -20.62 -8.89
C ARG A 765 -20.97 -19.53 -9.87
N ILE A 766 -20.55 -18.35 -9.38
CA ILE A 766 -20.17 -17.22 -10.24
C ILE A 766 -18.71 -17.32 -10.70
N GLU A 767 -17.83 -18.01 -9.95
CA GLU A 767 -16.38 -18.15 -10.22
C GLU A 767 -15.66 -16.80 -10.38
N ASP A 768 -16.09 -15.79 -9.63
CA ASP A 768 -15.50 -14.46 -9.70
C ASP A 768 -14.52 -14.20 -8.55
N ARG A 769 -13.26 -14.00 -8.93
CA ARG A 769 -12.13 -13.81 -8.01
C ARG A 769 -12.27 -12.57 -7.12
N ALA A 770 -12.90 -11.48 -7.59
CA ALA A 770 -13.04 -10.25 -6.80
C ALA A 770 -14.09 -10.43 -5.68
N ILE A 771 -15.19 -11.13 -5.96
CA ILE A 771 -16.21 -11.47 -4.95
C ILE A 771 -15.66 -12.49 -3.95
N HIS A 772 -14.85 -13.44 -4.42
CA HIS A 772 -14.15 -14.41 -3.60
C HIS A 772 -13.21 -13.74 -2.57
N GLU A 773 -12.38 -12.79 -3.01
CA GLU A 773 -11.45 -12.10 -2.11
C GLU A 773 -12.18 -11.17 -1.11
N LEU A 774 -13.30 -10.55 -1.50
CA LEU A 774 -14.15 -9.78 -0.59
C LEU A 774 -14.80 -10.61 0.53
N ALA A 775 -15.08 -11.89 0.28
CA ALA A 775 -15.63 -12.81 1.26
C ALA A 775 -14.57 -13.31 2.26
N ARG A 776 -13.30 -13.42 1.83
CA ARG A 776 -12.18 -13.95 2.63
C ARG A 776 -11.27 -12.90 3.26
N GLY A 777 -11.37 -11.62 2.86
CA GLY A 777 -10.53 -10.54 3.39
C GLY A 777 -10.69 -10.30 4.91
N ASP A 778 -9.63 -9.77 5.52
CA ASP A 778 -9.54 -9.47 6.95
C ASP A 778 -10.16 -8.11 7.33
N ALA A 779 -10.74 -7.38 6.38
CA ALA A 779 -11.48 -6.14 6.66
C ALA A 779 -12.93 -6.41 7.11
N TYR A 780 -13.34 -5.72 8.17
CA TYR A 780 -14.71 -5.56 8.65
C TYR A 780 -15.19 -4.13 8.30
N TRP A 781 -16.38 -4.01 7.71
CA TRP A 781 -16.93 -2.73 7.26
C TRP A 781 -17.82 -2.10 8.35
N ASP A 782 -17.20 -1.31 9.21
CA ASP A 782 -17.87 -0.69 10.35
C ASP A 782 -18.51 0.65 9.98
N THR A 783 -19.61 1.00 10.65
CA THR A 783 -20.42 2.17 10.31
C THR A 783 -19.99 3.40 11.11
N VAL A 784 -19.78 4.53 10.45
CA VAL A 784 -19.52 5.83 11.10
C VAL A 784 -20.78 6.30 11.79
N VAL A 785 -20.71 6.57 13.10
CA VAL A 785 -21.84 7.06 13.91
C VAL A 785 -21.69 8.51 14.34
N GLU A 786 -20.47 9.04 14.31
CA GLU A 786 -20.19 10.41 14.73
C GLU A 786 -18.94 10.94 14.00
N ILE A 787 -19.01 12.21 13.60
CA ILE A 787 -17.88 13.01 13.15
C ILE A 787 -18.03 14.39 13.81
N THR A 788 -17.10 14.76 14.70
CA THR A 788 -17.16 16.02 15.46
C THR A 788 -15.82 16.73 15.43
N SER A 789 -15.79 18.03 15.09
CA SER A 789 -14.54 18.82 15.19
C SER A 789 -14.14 18.97 16.66
N ILE A 790 -12.86 18.76 16.95
CA ILE A 790 -12.24 18.97 18.27
C ILE A 790 -11.25 20.13 18.25
N GLY A 791 -11.30 20.95 17.20
CA GLY A 791 -10.45 22.12 17.00
C GLY A 791 -9.00 21.78 16.62
N ASP A 792 -8.12 22.77 16.75
CA ASP A 792 -6.73 22.65 16.33
C ASP A 792 -5.90 21.81 17.30
N GLN A 793 -5.30 20.74 16.78
CA GLN A 793 -4.42 19.85 17.52
C GLN A 793 -3.05 19.78 16.85
N HIS A 794 -2.02 19.39 17.62
CA HIS A 794 -0.74 18.97 17.03
C HIS A 794 -0.94 17.65 16.30
N VAL A 795 -0.55 17.62 15.04
CA VAL A 795 -0.76 16.47 14.17
C VAL A 795 0.56 15.92 13.65
N PHE A 796 0.53 14.62 13.39
CA PHE A 796 1.66 13.79 13.01
C PHE A 796 1.25 12.99 11.78
N ASP A 797 2.26 12.50 11.08
CA ASP A 797 2.03 11.55 10.02
C ASP A 797 3.11 10.46 10.02
N GLY A 798 2.73 9.31 9.48
CA GLY A 798 3.54 8.10 9.45
C GLY A 798 3.66 7.57 8.03
N THR A 799 4.77 6.91 7.78
CA THR A 799 5.06 6.30 6.49
C THR A 799 5.33 4.82 6.64
N VAL A 800 4.61 4.03 5.87
CA VAL A 800 4.75 2.58 5.75
C VAL A 800 5.08 2.22 4.32
N SER A 801 6.10 1.38 4.14
CA SER A 801 6.54 0.96 2.81
C SER A 801 5.61 -0.12 2.20
N GLY A 802 5.47 -0.11 0.88
CA GLY A 802 4.78 -1.15 0.11
C GLY A 802 3.27 -1.00 0.02
N THR A 803 2.55 -1.03 1.15
CA THR A 803 1.05 -1.00 1.16
C THR A 803 0.46 0.40 1.32
N HIS A 804 1.29 1.36 1.72
CA HIS A 804 0.89 2.75 1.93
C HIS A 804 -0.26 2.96 2.93
N ASN A 805 -0.46 2.02 3.86
CA ASN A 805 -1.48 2.11 4.90
C ASN A 805 -1.03 1.38 6.19
N PHE A 806 -1.74 1.62 7.29
CA PHE A 806 -1.55 0.92 8.57
C PHE A 806 -2.83 0.90 9.39
N VAL A 807 -2.84 0.03 10.41
CA VAL A 807 -3.93 -0.02 11.39
C VAL A 807 -3.57 0.83 12.62
N ALA A 808 -4.46 1.75 13.00
CA ALA A 808 -4.35 2.50 14.25
C ALA A 808 -5.72 2.66 14.92
N ASN A 809 -5.76 2.58 16.26
CA ASN A 809 -6.99 2.55 17.06
C ASN A 809 -8.01 1.51 16.55
N GLY A 810 -7.54 0.41 15.95
CA GLY A 810 -8.39 -0.59 15.31
C GLY A 810 -9.11 -0.10 14.04
N ILE A 811 -8.58 0.87 13.30
CA ILE A 811 -9.12 1.37 12.03
C ILE A 811 -8.00 1.36 10.98
N SER A 812 -8.32 1.05 9.73
CA SER A 812 -7.36 1.10 8.62
C SER A 812 -7.23 2.53 8.06
N LEU A 813 -6.01 3.06 8.06
CA LEU A 813 -5.67 4.45 7.72
C LEU A 813 -4.57 4.49 6.65
N HIS A 814 -4.56 5.50 5.78
CA HIS A 814 -3.61 5.57 4.65
C HIS A 814 -2.51 6.63 4.85
N ASN A 815 -1.36 6.39 4.22
CA ASN A 815 -0.20 7.27 4.25
C ASN A 815 -0.40 8.51 3.37
N SER A 816 0.61 9.37 3.31
CA SER A 816 0.58 10.59 2.50
C SER A 816 1.40 10.53 1.20
N LEU A 817 0.98 11.34 0.22
CA LEU A 817 1.46 11.51 -1.17
C LEU A 817 2.98 11.63 -1.40
N GLU A 818 3.75 12.12 -0.43
CA GLU A 818 5.15 12.53 -0.58
C GLU A 818 6.12 11.37 -0.86
N GLN A 819 5.66 10.12 -0.81
CA GLN A 819 6.55 8.97 -0.75
C GLN A 819 7.34 8.72 -2.02
N ASP A 820 6.76 8.89 -3.19
CA ASP A 820 7.40 8.42 -4.43
C ASP A 820 8.51 9.36 -4.93
N ALA A 821 8.54 10.60 -4.45
CA ALA A 821 9.58 11.57 -4.79
C ALA A 821 10.91 11.23 -4.11
N ASP A 822 11.99 11.33 -4.88
CA ASP A 822 13.36 11.24 -4.37
C ASP A 822 13.86 12.59 -3.86
N VAL A 823 13.46 13.65 -4.55
CA VAL A 823 13.83 15.03 -4.25
C VAL A 823 12.58 15.91 -4.19
N VAL A 824 12.50 16.78 -3.18
CA VAL A 824 11.43 17.76 -3.05
C VAL A 824 12.04 19.14 -2.82
N ILE A 825 11.73 20.08 -3.72
CA ILE A 825 12.16 21.47 -3.67
C ILE A 825 10.92 22.34 -3.44
N LEU A 826 10.88 23.06 -2.31
CA LEU A 826 9.84 24.02 -1.98
C LEU A 826 10.35 25.43 -2.25
N LEU A 827 9.57 26.22 -2.98
CA LEU A 827 9.90 27.61 -3.29
C LEU A 827 9.26 28.54 -2.27
N HIS A 828 10.08 29.39 -1.66
CA HIS A 828 9.63 30.47 -0.79
C HIS A 828 10.14 31.80 -1.30
N ARG A 829 9.26 32.79 -1.36
CA ARG A 829 9.63 34.16 -1.75
C ARG A 829 9.04 35.12 -0.72
N PRO A 830 9.86 35.69 0.18
CA PRO A 830 9.36 36.56 1.26
C PRO A 830 8.52 37.72 0.73
N ASP A 831 9.01 38.38 -0.34
CA ASP A 831 8.34 39.53 -0.95
C ASP A 831 7.04 39.22 -1.72
N ALA A 832 6.70 37.93 -1.89
CA ALA A 832 5.39 37.53 -2.39
C ALA A 832 4.28 37.80 -1.37
N PHE A 833 4.62 37.78 -0.08
CA PHE A 833 3.66 37.89 1.01
C PHE A 833 3.75 39.23 1.75
N ASP A 834 4.92 39.86 1.74
CA ASP A 834 5.16 41.18 2.30
C ASP A 834 6.03 42.01 1.34
N ARG A 835 5.46 43.00 0.67
CA ARG A 835 6.16 43.76 -0.37
C ARG A 835 7.34 44.56 0.16
N ASP A 836 7.35 44.87 1.46
CA ASP A 836 8.38 45.67 2.12
C ASP A 836 9.40 44.78 2.87
N ASP A 837 9.39 43.47 2.63
CA ASP A 837 10.34 42.52 3.24
C ASP A 837 11.79 42.92 2.89
N PRO A 838 12.71 42.97 3.87
CA PRO A 838 14.09 43.37 3.66
C PRO A 838 14.86 42.45 2.69
N ARG A 839 14.37 41.23 2.43
CA ARG A 839 14.91 40.28 1.44
C ARG A 839 14.23 40.40 0.07
N GLY A 840 13.65 41.56 -0.24
CA GLY A 840 13.05 41.84 -1.54
C GLY A 840 14.03 41.56 -2.70
N GLY A 841 13.61 40.74 -3.66
CA GLY A 841 14.48 40.26 -4.74
C GLY A 841 15.15 38.89 -4.49
N GLU A 842 15.02 38.31 -3.31
CA GLU A 842 15.50 36.95 -2.99
C GLU A 842 14.38 35.90 -2.98
N ALA A 843 14.73 34.67 -3.33
CA ALA A 843 13.90 33.49 -3.14
C ALA A 843 14.73 32.35 -2.54
N ASP A 844 14.07 31.50 -1.76
CA ASP A 844 14.67 30.33 -1.15
C ASP A 844 14.19 29.06 -1.88
N PHE A 845 15.14 28.26 -2.34
CA PHE A 845 14.94 26.89 -2.79
C PHE A 845 15.18 25.98 -1.59
N ILE A 846 14.11 25.55 -0.94
CA ILE A 846 14.17 24.70 0.24
C ILE A 846 14.15 23.24 -0.24
N LEU A 847 15.32 22.59 -0.27
CA LEU A 847 15.43 21.16 -0.52
C LEU A 847 14.90 20.40 0.70
N ALA A 848 13.59 20.24 0.76
CA ALA A 848 12.87 19.71 1.91
C ALA A 848 12.96 18.19 2.04
N LYS A 849 13.26 17.48 0.94
CA LYS A 849 13.55 16.05 0.92
C LYS A 849 14.64 15.76 -0.11
N HIS A 850 15.58 14.90 0.27
CA HIS A 850 16.59 14.34 -0.62
C HIS A 850 16.91 12.92 -0.17
N ARG A 851 16.54 11.89 -0.95
CA ARG A 851 16.74 10.48 -0.58
C ARG A 851 18.21 10.06 -0.51
N ASN A 852 19.06 10.69 -1.31
CA ASN A 852 20.45 10.27 -1.53
C ASN A 852 21.47 11.29 -1.00
N GLY A 853 21.05 12.28 -0.21
CA GLY A 853 21.94 13.33 0.28
C GLY A 853 21.28 14.28 1.28
N PRO A 854 21.99 15.33 1.71
CA PRO A 854 21.49 16.25 2.72
C PRO A 854 20.40 17.18 2.17
N THR A 855 19.54 17.67 3.06
CA THR A 855 18.61 18.77 2.82
C THR A 855 19.32 20.11 3.07
N LYS A 856 19.07 21.12 2.22
CA LYS A 856 19.65 22.47 2.35
C LYS A 856 18.65 23.51 1.82
N THR A 857 18.68 24.72 2.38
CA THR A 857 18.03 25.88 1.77
C THR A 857 19.06 26.64 0.96
N VAL A 858 18.79 26.83 -0.33
CA VAL A 858 19.64 27.61 -1.25
C VAL A 858 18.95 28.93 -1.55
N THR A 859 19.62 30.05 -1.29
CA THR A 859 19.08 31.38 -1.58
C THR A 859 19.52 31.82 -2.98
N VAL A 860 18.57 32.31 -3.77
CA VAL A 860 18.78 32.76 -5.15
C VAL A 860 18.15 34.14 -5.37
N ALA A 861 18.61 34.86 -6.37
CA ALA A 861 17.95 36.07 -6.82
C ALA A 861 16.74 35.70 -7.69
N HIS A 862 15.57 36.26 -7.41
CA HIS A 862 14.42 36.13 -8.29
C HIS A 862 14.34 37.33 -9.25
N GLN A 863 14.31 37.04 -10.55
CA GLN A 863 14.19 38.03 -11.61
C GLN A 863 12.96 37.69 -12.45
N LEU A 864 11.80 37.52 -11.80
CA LEU A 864 10.61 37.02 -12.47
C LEU A 864 10.07 37.95 -13.57
N HIS A 865 10.42 39.24 -13.53
CA HIS A 865 10.16 40.18 -14.63
C HIS A 865 10.93 39.82 -15.93
N LEU A 866 12.02 39.07 -15.81
CA LEU A 866 12.78 38.44 -16.90
C LEU A 866 12.49 36.93 -17.01
N SER A 867 11.46 36.42 -16.33
CA SER A 867 11.11 34.99 -16.31
C SER A 867 12.25 34.04 -15.92
N ARG A 868 13.06 34.41 -14.92
CA ARG A 868 14.18 33.56 -14.46
C ARG A 868 14.51 33.73 -12.98
N PHE A 869 15.18 32.74 -12.41
CA PHE A 869 15.99 32.86 -11.20
C PHE A 869 17.48 32.95 -11.58
N ALA A 870 18.32 33.44 -10.66
CA ALA A 870 19.76 33.56 -10.85
C ALA A 870 20.52 33.23 -9.56
N ASN A 871 21.73 32.67 -9.71
CA ASN A 871 22.65 32.53 -8.59
C ASN A 871 22.93 33.89 -7.93
N MET A 872 23.10 33.91 -6.61
CA MET A 872 23.60 35.08 -5.91
C MET A 872 25.02 35.40 -6.37
N ALA A 873 25.39 36.68 -6.39
CA ALA A 873 26.78 37.07 -6.64
C ALA A 873 27.64 36.55 -5.48
N ARG A 874 28.71 35.82 -5.81
CA ARG A 874 29.72 35.38 -4.83
C ARG A 874 30.65 36.54 -4.48
#